data_AF-A0A9E2ILM1-F1
#
_entry.id   AF-A0A9E2ILM1-F1
#
_cell.length_a   1.000
_cell.length_b   1.000
_cell.length_c   1.000
_cell.angle_alpha   90.00
_cell.angle_beta   90.00
_cell.angle_gamma   90.00
#
_symmetry.space_group_name_H-M   'P 1'
#
loop_
_entity.id
_entity.type
_entity.pdbx_description
1 polymer ?
#
loop_
_entity_poly.entity_id
_entity_poly.type
_entity_poly.pdbx_seq_one_letter_code
_entity_poly.pdbx_strand_id
1 'polypeptide(L)'
;RKYIEKDATLERRFQPIIVPEPTEEQAIKMLKAIKNKYEAFHRVQIPDDAIEAAVKLSKRYIGDRFLPDKAVDLIDEAASAVRLPLISLPEEIQSIETRIKELDQEKTEAEKSGDKVKVRILNSRIADIQTSLDEKREEYNMRKGQTTTAVTPEIIKDIVARWTGIPVSKISGSEMEKLANLEKIMHERLIDQVAAVTSVAQAVRRGRAGLKSTQRPIGSFVFLGPTGVGKTELAKTLAEILFGQEEAMVRFDMTEYMEKHEVAKLLGAPPGYVGYEEGGKLTEAVRRRPYCVVLFDEVEKANADIFNILLQILDDGRLTDNKGRTISFKNTVVICTSNIGTKLIQDEMLKGGKVEIEEPPMLSTYTFSPRGREILTIGNKYFEKDNTVWKNMMLLDYFSGNQIEKVETQQDVNNTDKQINFPTFSFDTHAISPQGVEIITKGEQIFIRTSTTAKIWKGQILIEYFKDNVVINALPDAPEEQLPTGKLKTHAFSIDEKEIVTSGGRFWRRRGGTANWETGTLIEYFGQQKAEKGSLPLTHWDIHTFSPTGKETIIVNDQIWFKEVTETVWHSQSLKDYFGKDFPLEKEIIEKQKIEEENDVKKYGSIKEKVMNELRKFFRPELINRFDELIIFEPLKFIHMIDIVRLQLKGLTKLLEDQDIGFIFTDAAVKEIVRNGFDPIYGARPLRRAIQKLIENPISTLIIEGKVKPGNQILVDFDGTGFVFNVERMEAVSAQDKQVVDVKKEFKCEKCANQFMTLILANSTVVCSKCGSKQLQEVKEEKKDKIGKRKEKEEIEEKSKEGDRGEKGGMG
;
A
#
# COMPACT_ATOMS: atom_id res chain seq x y z
N ARG A 1 -38.93 22.80 33.52
CA ARG A 1 -40.20 22.23 33.00
C ARG A 1 -40.45 20.77 33.43
N LYS A 2 -39.50 19.83 33.29
CA LYS A 2 -39.72 18.41 33.65
C LYS A 2 -40.00 18.09 35.15
N TYR A 3 -39.61 18.95 36.10
CA TYR A 3 -39.57 18.59 37.53
C TYR A 3 -40.48 19.41 38.48
N ILE A 4 -40.75 20.69 38.20
CA ILE A 4 -41.41 21.60 39.17
C ILE A 4 -42.82 22.01 38.73
N GLU A 5 -43.09 22.16 37.43
CA GLU A 5 -44.40 22.56 36.90
C GLU A 5 -45.51 21.51 37.09
N LYS A 6 -45.19 20.24 37.43
CA LYS A 6 -46.22 19.22 37.68
C LYS A 6 -46.80 19.29 39.09
N ASP A 7 -46.16 19.99 40.02
CA ASP A 7 -46.56 20.07 41.42
C ASP A 7 -46.95 21.50 41.77
N ALA A 8 -48.27 21.76 41.76
CA ALA A 8 -48.87 23.07 42.01
C ALA A 8 -48.53 23.65 43.40
N THR A 9 -48.01 22.83 44.34
CA THR A 9 -47.57 23.31 45.66
C THR A 9 -46.15 23.89 45.63
N LEU A 10 -45.26 23.37 44.79
CA LEU A 10 -43.88 23.85 44.63
C LEU A 10 -43.84 25.12 43.79
N GLU A 11 -44.66 25.24 42.75
CA GLU A 11 -44.76 26.45 41.93
C GLU A 11 -45.21 27.68 42.73
N ARG A 12 -46.01 27.47 43.79
CA ARG A 12 -46.42 28.54 44.72
C ARG A 12 -45.33 28.97 45.72
N ARG A 13 -44.31 28.13 45.93
CA ARG A 13 -43.22 28.39 46.89
C ARG A 13 -41.92 28.82 46.20
N PHE A 14 -41.73 28.48 44.93
CA PHE A 14 -40.52 28.77 44.18
C PHE A 14 -40.83 29.65 42.98
N GLN A 15 -40.30 30.88 43.00
CA GLN A 15 -40.29 31.73 41.82
C GLN A 15 -39.15 31.27 40.88
N PRO A 16 -39.42 30.89 39.63
CA PRO A 16 -38.36 30.54 38.69
C PRO A 16 -37.56 31.79 38.30
N ILE A 17 -36.28 31.81 38.65
CA ILE A 17 -35.32 32.82 38.21
C ILE A 17 -34.56 32.23 37.02
N ILE A 18 -34.72 32.83 35.84
CA ILE A 18 -34.02 32.40 34.63
C ILE A 18 -32.65 33.08 34.62
N VAL A 19 -31.60 32.27 34.70
CA VAL A 19 -30.22 32.73 34.56
C VAL A 19 -29.73 32.35 33.15
N PRO A 20 -29.61 33.31 32.22
CA PRO A 20 -29.11 33.03 30.87
C PRO A 20 -27.60 32.78 30.87
N GLU A 21 -27.10 32.15 29.81
CA GLU A 21 -25.66 32.07 29.55
C GLU A 21 -25.09 33.50 29.38
N PRO A 22 -23.96 33.82 30.04
CA PRO A 22 -23.33 35.12 29.90
C PRO A 22 -22.87 35.41 28.47
N THR A 23 -22.96 36.68 28.07
CA THR A 23 -22.42 37.16 26.79
C THR A 23 -20.89 37.11 26.79
N GLU A 24 -20.27 37.22 25.60
CA GLU A 24 -18.80 37.23 25.48
C GLU A 24 -18.16 38.32 26.36
N GLU A 25 -18.74 39.52 26.37
CA GLU A 25 -18.26 40.63 27.20
C GLU A 25 -18.41 40.36 28.70
N GLN A 26 -19.51 39.73 29.10
CA GLN A 26 -19.74 39.33 30.50
C GLN A 26 -18.75 38.25 30.92
N ALA A 27 -18.53 37.24 30.08
CA ALA A 27 -17.57 36.18 30.32
C ALA A 27 -16.14 36.73 30.44
N ILE A 28 -15.72 37.65 29.56
CA ILE A 28 -14.40 38.31 29.67
C ILE A 28 -14.26 39.03 31.02
N LYS A 29 -15.28 39.77 31.47
CA LYS A 29 -15.27 40.43 32.79
C LYS A 29 -15.18 39.42 33.94
N MET A 30 -15.90 38.31 33.86
CA MET A 30 -15.84 37.23 34.85
C MET A 30 -14.44 36.60 34.92
N LEU A 31 -13.81 36.32 33.77
CA LEU A 31 -12.45 35.78 33.73
C LEU A 31 -11.40 36.79 34.23
N LYS A 32 -11.55 38.08 33.92
CA LYS A 32 -10.69 39.13 34.49
C LYS A 32 -10.81 39.22 36.02
N ALA A 33 -11.99 38.97 36.59
CA ALA A 33 -12.19 38.99 38.04
C ALA A 33 -11.50 37.81 38.76
N ILE A 34 -11.44 36.64 38.12
CA ILE A 34 -10.80 35.43 38.68
C ILE A 34 -9.32 35.27 38.28
N LYS A 35 -8.83 36.07 37.32
CA LYS A 35 -7.45 36.08 36.80
C LYS A 35 -6.40 35.99 37.92
N ASN A 36 -6.45 36.90 38.88
CA ASN A 36 -5.46 36.99 39.96
C ASN A 36 -5.35 35.69 40.77
N LYS A 37 -6.44 34.95 40.92
CA LYS A 37 -6.47 33.67 41.63
C LYS A 37 -5.71 32.59 40.86
N TYR A 38 -5.92 32.51 39.54
CA TYR A 38 -5.21 31.55 38.67
C TYR A 38 -3.74 31.91 38.47
N GLU A 39 -3.42 33.19 38.31
CA GLU A 39 -2.03 33.68 38.25
C GLU A 39 -1.26 33.33 39.52
N ALA A 40 -1.87 33.53 40.70
CA ALA A 40 -1.24 33.17 41.98
C ALA A 40 -1.11 31.65 42.17
N PHE A 41 -2.13 30.88 41.79
CA PHE A 41 -2.13 29.43 41.92
C PHE A 41 -1.06 28.76 41.02
N HIS A 42 -0.99 29.19 39.76
CA HIS A 42 -0.07 28.63 38.76
C HIS A 42 1.29 29.33 38.67
N ARG A 43 1.45 30.51 39.28
CA ARG A 43 2.64 31.35 39.18
C ARG A 43 2.99 31.73 37.74
N VAL A 44 1.97 32.08 36.97
CA VAL A 44 2.08 32.53 35.56
C VAL A 44 1.38 33.88 35.39
N GLN A 45 1.70 34.59 34.32
CA GLN A 45 0.98 35.80 33.91
C GLN A 45 -0.05 35.45 32.83
N ILE A 46 -1.28 35.94 32.98
CA ILE A 46 -2.37 35.71 32.04
C ILE A 46 -2.74 37.06 31.42
N PRO A 47 -2.14 37.44 30.28
CA PRO A 47 -2.43 38.71 29.63
C PRO A 47 -3.87 38.76 29.10
N ASP A 48 -4.39 39.98 28.92
CA ASP A 48 -5.82 40.20 28.61
C ASP A 48 -6.22 39.65 27.22
N ASP A 49 -5.29 39.64 26.27
CA ASP A 49 -5.44 39.06 24.94
C ASP A 49 -5.65 37.54 24.99
N ALA A 50 -4.98 36.84 25.93
CA ALA A 50 -5.19 35.43 26.19
C ALA A 50 -6.61 35.15 26.73
N ILE A 51 -7.12 36.00 27.63
CA ILE A 51 -8.50 35.89 28.15
C ILE A 51 -9.52 36.07 27.03
N GLU A 52 -9.33 37.09 26.18
CA GLU A 52 -10.20 37.31 25.03
C GLU A 52 -10.16 36.14 24.04
N ALA A 53 -8.97 35.59 23.79
CA ALA A 53 -8.80 34.42 22.94
C ALA A 53 -9.53 33.20 23.54
N ALA A 54 -9.39 32.92 24.84
CA ALA A 54 -10.08 31.82 25.51
C ALA A 54 -11.61 31.91 25.36
N VAL A 55 -12.19 33.10 25.58
CA VAL A 55 -13.65 33.30 25.46
C VAL A 55 -14.12 33.15 24.02
N LYS A 56 -13.45 33.81 23.05
CA LYS A 56 -13.83 33.74 21.63
C LYS A 56 -13.69 32.33 21.08
N LEU A 57 -12.59 31.65 21.39
CA LEU A 57 -12.31 30.31 20.88
C LEU A 57 -13.19 29.26 21.55
N SER A 58 -13.38 29.30 22.86
CA SER A 58 -14.26 28.36 23.56
C SER A 58 -15.72 28.49 23.12
N LYS A 59 -16.23 29.70 22.89
CA LYS A 59 -17.59 29.89 22.35
C LYS A 59 -17.74 29.32 20.95
N ARG A 60 -16.70 29.46 20.12
CA ARG A 60 -16.72 29.05 18.72
C ARG A 60 -16.52 27.55 18.51
N TYR A 61 -15.67 26.91 19.31
CA TYR A 61 -15.22 25.53 19.07
C TYR A 61 -15.69 24.53 20.12
N ILE A 62 -16.06 24.98 21.34
CA ILE A 62 -16.52 24.11 22.44
C ILE A 62 -18.03 24.35 22.65
N GLY A 63 -18.85 23.49 22.03
CA GLY A 63 -20.30 23.64 21.96
C GLY A 63 -21.11 22.80 22.95
N ASP A 64 -20.45 21.92 23.72
CA ASP A 64 -21.03 21.06 24.74
C ASP A 64 -21.10 21.71 26.13
N ARG A 65 -20.39 22.82 26.32
CA ARG A 65 -20.31 23.59 27.57
C ARG A 65 -20.74 25.06 27.39
N PHE A 66 -21.20 25.66 28.48
CA PHE A 66 -21.63 27.06 28.53
C PHE A 66 -20.51 27.98 29.02
N LEU A 67 -20.53 29.24 28.58
CA LEU A 67 -19.73 30.30 29.20
C LEU A 67 -20.22 30.55 30.64
N PRO A 68 -19.34 30.99 31.56
CA PRO A 68 -17.91 31.23 31.39
C PRO A 68 -17.05 29.96 31.57
N ASP A 69 -17.64 28.86 32.05
CA ASP A 69 -16.95 27.66 32.56
C ASP A 69 -15.91 27.09 31.59
N LYS A 70 -16.29 26.86 30.34
CA LYS A 70 -15.37 26.38 29.29
C LYS A 70 -14.16 27.26 29.04
N ALA A 71 -14.29 28.57 29.22
CA ALA A 71 -13.18 29.50 29.05
C ALA A 71 -12.28 29.49 30.29
N VAL A 72 -12.85 29.26 31.47
CA VAL A 72 -12.09 29.10 32.73
C VAL A 72 -11.21 27.86 32.65
N ASP A 73 -11.77 26.72 32.25
CA ASP A 73 -11.02 25.47 32.11
C ASP A 73 -9.86 25.62 31.11
N LEU A 74 -10.08 26.32 29.99
CA LEU A 74 -9.05 26.60 28.99
C LEU A 74 -7.88 27.40 29.55
N ILE A 75 -8.17 28.41 30.39
CA ILE A 75 -7.12 29.20 31.05
C ILE A 75 -6.40 28.37 32.10
N ASP A 76 -7.11 27.53 32.85
CA ASP A 76 -6.51 26.68 33.88
C ASP A 76 -5.54 25.65 33.29
N GLU A 77 -5.92 25.02 32.19
CA GLU A 77 -5.06 24.08 31.46
C GLU A 77 -3.89 24.81 30.78
N ALA A 78 -4.13 25.99 30.20
CA ALA A 78 -3.06 26.80 29.61
C ALA A 78 -2.02 27.25 30.65
N ALA A 79 -2.48 27.68 31.82
CA ALA A 79 -1.61 28.05 32.93
C ALA A 79 -0.80 26.85 33.45
N SER A 80 -1.43 25.67 33.53
CA SER A 80 -0.77 24.42 33.89
C SER A 80 0.28 24.00 32.86
N ALA A 81 -0.03 24.14 31.57
CA ALA A 81 0.85 23.79 30.46
C ALA A 81 2.11 24.66 30.40
N VAL A 82 2.01 25.96 30.72
CA VAL A 82 3.17 26.86 30.85
C VAL A 82 4.03 26.48 32.06
N ARG A 83 3.40 26.00 33.14
CA ARG A 83 4.08 25.69 34.40
C ARG A 83 4.79 24.34 34.39
N LEU A 84 4.23 23.31 33.75
CA LEU A 84 4.75 21.94 33.79
C LEU A 84 6.24 21.84 33.43
N PRO A 85 6.70 22.44 32.30
CA PRO A 85 8.11 22.38 31.89
C PRO A 85 9.08 23.08 32.85
N LEU A 86 8.59 24.03 33.65
CA LEU A 86 9.39 24.78 34.63
C LEU A 86 9.64 23.99 35.91
N ILE A 87 8.84 22.95 36.18
CA ILE A 87 8.90 22.11 37.38
C ILE A 87 9.57 20.77 37.09
N SER A 88 9.35 20.17 35.93
CA SER A 88 9.94 18.87 35.58
C SER A 88 11.33 19.02 34.97
N LEU A 89 12.31 18.31 35.54
CA LEU A 89 13.61 18.09 34.91
C LEU A 89 13.41 17.30 33.60
N PRO A 90 14.03 17.69 32.47
CA PRO A 90 13.99 16.93 31.22
C PRO A 90 14.40 15.46 31.43
N GLU A 91 13.78 14.55 30.69
CA GLU A 91 14.10 13.11 30.73
C GLU A 91 15.60 12.83 30.48
N GLU A 92 16.24 13.65 29.64
CA GLU A 92 17.67 13.57 29.38
C GLU A 92 18.53 13.86 30.62
N ILE A 93 18.14 14.81 31.48
CA ILE A 93 18.87 15.10 32.72
C ILE A 93 18.62 13.98 33.75
N GLN A 94 17.38 13.50 33.85
CA GLN A 94 17.03 12.42 34.78
C GLN A 94 17.73 11.10 34.43
N SER A 95 17.82 10.76 33.14
CA SER A 95 18.53 9.57 32.68
C SER A 95 20.03 9.64 32.98
N ILE A 96 20.66 10.80 32.80
CA ILE A 96 22.07 11.00 33.15
C ILE A 96 22.30 10.89 34.66
N GLU A 97 21.45 11.50 35.49
CA GLU A 97 21.53 11.38 36.96
C GLU A 97 21.38 9.92 37.44
N THR A 98 20.46 9.18 36.82
CA THR A 98 20.25 7.77 37.11
C THR A 98 21.49 6.96 36.74
N ARG A 99 22.10 7.25 35.59
CA ARG A 99 23.32 6.59 35.15
C ARG A 99 24.52 6.87 36.05
N ILE A 100 24.65 8.08 36.57
CA ILE A 100 25.70 8.42 37.56
C ILE A 100 25.49 7.60 38.84
N LYS A 101 24.25 7.47 39.34
CA LYS A 101 23.95 6.66 40.53
C LYS A 101 24.31 5.19 40.35
N GLU A 102 24.02 4.61 39.19
CA GLU A 102 24.41 3.22 38.87
C GLU A 102 25.93 3.05 38.88
N LEU A 103 26.66 3.97 38.24
CA LEU A 103 28.12 3.92 38.20
C LEU A 103 28.76 4.15 39.58
N ASP A 104 28.17 4.99 40.42
CA ASP A 104 28.60 5.18 41.81
C ASP A 104 28.38 3.90 42.64
N GLN A 105 27.27 3.19 42.43
CA GLN A 105 27.06 1.88 43.06
C GLN A 105 28.13 0.88 42.60
N GLU A 106 28.37 0.73 41.30
CA GLU A 106 29.43 -0.14 40.76
C GLU A 106 30.82 0.22 41.29
N LYS A 107 31.08 1.52 41.50
CA LYS A 107 32.33 2.02 42.09
C LYS A 107 32.46 1.58 43.53
N THR A 108 31.43 1.75 44.35
CA THR A 108 31.47 1.31 45.76
C THR A 108 31.65 -0.20 45.90
N GLU A 109 31.13 -0.99 44.96
CA GLU A 109 31.37 -2.44 44.90
C GLU A 109 32.83 -2.76 44.51
N ALA A 110 33.39 -2.04 43.54
CA ALA A 110 34.79 -2.18 43.12
C ALA A 110 35.78 -1.75 44.22
N GLU A 111 35.42 -0.74 45.02
CA GLU A 111 36.18 -0.32 46.19
C GLU A 111 36.19 -1.41 47.28
N LYS A 112 35.04 -2.05 47.52
CA LYS A 112 34.93 -3.17 48.47
C LYS A 112 35.71 -4.40 48.04
N SER A 113 35.79 -4.67 46.73
CA SER A 113 36.54 -5.82 46.19
C SER A 113 38.04 -5.54 45.99
N GLY A 114 38.50 -4.31 46.20
CA GLY A 114 39.91 -3.93 46.10
C GLY A 114 40.45 -3.75 44.68
N ASP A 115 39.57 -3.68 43.67
CA ASP A 115 39.95 -3.52 42.26
C ASP A 115 40.27 -2.05 41.92
N LYS A 116 41.53 -1.66 42.17
CA LYS A 116 42.02 -0.30 41.92
C LYS A 116 41.95 0.14 40.45
N VAL A 117 41.99 -0.80 39.51
CA VAL A 117 41.95 -0.49 38.07
C VAL A 117 40.53 -0.12 37.67
N LYS A 118 39.54 -0.92 38.09
CA LYS A 118 38.12 -0.66 37.83
C LYS A 118 37.64 0.62 38.49
N VAL A 119 38.07 0.92 39.72
CA VAL A 119 37.76 2.19 40.40
C VAL A 119 38.27 3.40 39.61
N ARG A 120 39.48 3.33 39.03
CA ARG A 120 40.03 4.44 38.22
C ARG A 120 39.24 4.66 36.94
N ILE A 121 38.83 3.59 36.25
CA ILE A 121 38.01 3.66 35.03
C ILE A 121 36.63 4.24 35.35
N LEU A 122 35.99 3.79 36.43
CA LEU A 122 34.68 4.28 36.87
C LEU A 122 34.75 5.76 37.28
N ASN A 123 35.79 6.19 38.00
CA ASN A 123 35.98 7.61 38.33
C ASN A 123 36.10 8.49 37.09
N SER A 124 36.82 8.04 36.04
CA SER A 124 36.92 8.78 34.78
C SER A 124 35.56 8.90 34.10
N ARG A 125 34.82 7.79 33.98
CA ARG A 125 33.49 7.78 33.34
C ARG A 125 32.48 8.62 34.10
N ILE A 126 32.49 8.55 35.43
CA ILE A 126 31.63 9.38 36.27
C ILE A 126 31.95 10.86 36.00
N ALA A 127 33.24 11.26 35.99
CA ALA A 127 33.64 12.64 35.71
C ALA A 127 33.22 13.14 34.31
N ASP A 128 33.37 12.30 33.27
CA ASP A 128 32.96 12.64 31.91
C ASP A 128 31.43 12.86 31.82
N ILE A 129 30.65 11.99 32.47
CA ILE A 129 29.19 12.07 32.50
C ILE A 129 28.72 13.24 33.40
N GLN A 130 29.44 13.54 34.48
CA GLN A 130 29.17 14.69 35.35
C GLN A 130 29.35 15.99 34.59
N THR A 131 30.41 16.10 33.79
CA THR A 131 30.67 17.26 32.94
C THR A 131 29.51 17.46 31.95
N SER A 132 29.07 16.38 31.29
CA SER A 132 27.90 16.41 30.40
C SER A 132 26.59 16.77 31.12
N LEU A 133 26.42 16.33 32.38
CA LEU A 133 25.26 16.68 33.21
C LEU A 133 25.25 18.18 33.53
N ASP A 134 26.40 18.73 33.90
CA ASP A 134 26.55 20.14 34.26
C ASP A 134 26.31 21.03 33.03
N GLU A 135 26.88 20.69 31.87
CA GLU A 135 26.61 21.37 30.59
C GLU A 135 25.11 21.39 30.26
N LYS A 136 24.44 20.23 30.33
CA LYS A 136 22.99 20.13 30.06
C LYS A 136 22.14 20.87 31.10
N ARG A 137 22.52 20.86 32.37
CA ARG A 137 21.84 21.63 33.42
C ARG A 137 21.99 23.13 33.20
N GLU A 138 23.16 23.58 32.79
CA GLU A 138 23.43 24.98 32.50
C GLU A 138 22.65 25.45 31.26
N GLU A 139 22.63 24.64 30.20
CA GLU A 139 21.78 24.86 29.03
C GLU A 139 20.29 24.90 29.39
N TYR A 140 19.82 23.96 30.23
CA TYR A 140 18.44 23.93 30.71
C TYR A 140 18.12 25.16 31.57
N ASN A 141 19.01 25.60 32.45
CA ASN A 141 18.83 26.80 33.27
C ASN A 141 18.80 28.07 32.42
N MET A 142 19.64 28.16 31.37
CA MET A 142 19.59 29.26 30.40
C MET A 142 18.25 29.27 29.64
N ARG A 143 17.78 28.11 29.16
CA ARG A 143 16.46 27.98 28.50
C ARG A 143 15.31 28.29 29.45
N LYS A 144 15.41 27.90 30.72
CA LYS A 144 14.45 28.22 31.78
C LYS A 144 14.35 29.72 32.04
N GLY A 145 15.45 30.46 31.86
CA GLY A 145 15.45 31.92 31.90
C GLY A 145 14.82 32.59 30.67
N GLN A 146 14.78 31.90 29.52
CA GLN A 146 14.20 32.39 28.27
C GLN A 146 12.72 32.02 28.08
N THR A 147 12.21 31.04 28.84
CA THR A 147 10.82 30.61 28.73
C THR A 147 9.91 31.64 29.41
N THR A 148 9.01 32.24 28.63
CA THR A 148 8.03 33.20 29.13
C THR A 148 7.09 32.53 30.13
N THR A 149 6.97 33.08 31.34
CA THR A 149 5.97 32.66 32.33
C THR A 149 4.56 33.17 31.99
N ALA A 150 4.31 33.60 30.76
CA ALA A 150 3.06 34.21 30.33
C ALA A 150 2.27 33.26 29.41
N VAL A 151 0.95 33.21 29.60
CA VAL A 151 0.04 32.47 28.71
C VAL A 151 -0.15 33.27 27.43
N THR A 152 0.30 32.73 26.29
CA THR A 152 0.12 33.37 24.99
C THR A 152 -1.18 32.90 24.31
N PRO A 153 -1.75 33.71 23.39
CA PRO A 153 -2.90 33.28 22.58
C PRO A 153 -2.62 32.02 21.74
N GLU A 154 -1.36 31.72 21.42
CA GLU A 154 -0.96 30.52 20.67
C GLU A 154 -1.14 29.25 21.50
N ILE A 155 -0.75 29.26 22.77
CA ILE A 155 -0.95 28.13 23.69
C ILE A 155 -2.45 27.81 23.83
N ILE A 156 -3.30 28.84 23.90
CA ILE A 156 -4.76 28.66 23.96
C ILE A 156 -5.26 28.00 22.67
N LYS A 157 -4.78 28.42 21.49
CA LYS A 157 -5.15 27.78 20.21
C LYS A 157 -4.75 26.30 20.19
N ASP A 158 -3.56 25.97 20.69
CA ASP A 158 -3.05 24.60 20.72
C ASP A 158 -3.84 23.69 21.67
N ILE A 159 -4.30 24.23 22.81
CA ILE A 159 -5.15 23.48 23.75
C ILE A 159 -6.55 23.29 23.18
N VAL A 160 -7.15 24.33 22.59
CA VAL A 160 -8.43 24.20 21.89
C VAL A 160 -8.32 23.16 20.78
N ALA A 161 -7.22 23.17 20.02
CA ALA A 161 -6.98 22.17 18.97
C ALA A 161 -6.86 20.75 19.54
N ARG A 162 -6.20 20.57 20.69
CA ARG A 162 -6.13 19.26 21.36
C ARG A 162 -7.48 18.78 21.90
N TRP A 163 -8.24 19.64 22.55
CA TRP A 163 -9.55 19.29 23.11
C TRP A 163 -10.59 18.96 22.05
N THR A 164 -10.60 19.74 20.97
CA THR A 164 -11.65 19.68 19.96
C THR A 164 -11.25 18.87 18.72
N GLY A 165 -9.95 18.60 18.53
CA GLY A 165 -9.38 18.09 17.27
C GLY A 165 -9.38 19.12 16.14
N ILE A 166 -9.68 20.39 16.44
CA ILE A 166 -9.88 21.44 15.43
C ILE A 166 -8.63 22.33 15.33
N PRO A 167 -7.89 22.33 14.20
CA PRO A 167 -6.78 23.26 14.02
C PRO A 167 -7.30 24.71 13.98
N VAL A 168 -6.89 25.52 14.96
CA VAL A 168 -7.34 26.92 15.16
C VAL A 168 -6.39 27.92 14.49
N SER A 169 -5.19 27.48 14.09
CA SER A 169 -4.25 28.27 13.29
C SER A 169 -4.71 28.40 11.84
N LYS A 170 -4.47 29.55 11.21
CA LYS A 170 -4.47 29.64 9.74
C LYS A 170 -3.36 28.74 9.21
N ILE A 171 -3.55 28.17 8.02
CA ILE A 171 -2.63 27.26 7.32
C ILE A 171 -1.18 27.64 7.64
N SER A 172 -0.52 26.81 8.45
CA SER A 172 0.91 26.98 8.75
C SER A 172 1.71 26.65 7.49
N GLY A 173 2.96 27.13 7.41
CA GLY A 173 3.87 26.71 6.33
C GLY A 173 3.97 25.19 6.21
N SER A 174 3.89 24.48 7.34
CA SER A 174 3.86 23.02 7.40
C SER A 174 2.58 22.38 6.84
N GLU A 175 1.40 23.00 6.96
CA GLU A 175 0.17 22.47 6.34
C GLU A 175 0.19 22.66 4.82
N MET A 176 0.76 23.76 4.33
CA MET A 176 0.91 23.99 2.89
C MET A 176 1.87 22.99 2.24
N GLU A 177 2.97 22.66 2.92
CA GLU A 177 3.90 21.61 2.48
C GLU A 177 3.25 20.21 2.50
N LYS A 178 2.44 19.90 3.52
CA LYS A 178 1.63 18.67 3.55
C LYS A 178 0.66 18.59 2.38
N LEU A 179 -0.03 19.70 2.06
CA LEU A 179 -0.94 19.75 0.91
C LEU A 179 -0.20 19.65 -0.42
N ALA A 180 1.02 20.18 -0.53
CA ALA A 180 1.86 20.06 -1.73
C ALA A 180 2.30 18.61 -1.97
N ASN A 181 2.56 17.85 -0.91
CA ASN A 181 3.01 16.46 -0.95
C ASN A 181 1.87 15.44 -0.69
N LEU A 182 0.62 15.85 -0.84
CA LEU A 182 -0.54 15.07 -0.43
C LEU A 182 -0.60 13.69 -1.10
N GLU A 183 -0.35 13.63 -2.41
CA GLU A 183 -0.32 12.37 -3.16
C GLU A 183 0.74 11.40 -2.62
N LYS A 184 1.93 11.91 -2.31
CA LYS A 184 3.03 11.09 -1.78
C LYS A 184 2.67 10.52 -0.42
N ILE A 185 2.13 11.34 0.49
CA ILE A 185 1.72 10.90 1.83
C ILE A 185 0.61 9.86 1.74
N MET A 186 -0.36 10.05 0.83
CA MET A 186 -1.42 9.06 0.61
C MET A 186 -0.87 7.73 0.10
N HIS A 187 0.13 7.74 -0.78
CA HIS A 187 0.77 6.53 -1.31
C HIS A 187 1.68 5.79 -0.31
N GLU A 188 2.01 6.37 0.84
CA GLU A 188 2.69 5.64 1.92
C GLU A 188 1.80 4.54 2.53
N ARG A 189 0.48 4.74 2.49
CA ARG A 189 -0.52 3.79 3.00
C ARG A 189 -1.34 3.12 1.89
N LEU A 190 -1.58 3.82 0.78
CA LEU A 190 -2.37 3.32 -0.33
C LEU A 190 -1.47 2.86 -1.48
N ILE A 191 -1.48 1.55 -1.73
CA ILE A 191 -0.81 0.96 -2.88
C ILE A 191 -1.66 1.15 -4.13
N ASP A 192 -1.01 1.55 -5.22
CA ASP A 192 -1.64 1.80 -6.52
C ASP A 192 -2.73 2.91 -6.45
N GLN A 193 -3.78 2.85 -7.28
CA GLN A 193 -4.89 3.81 -7.29
C GLN A 193 -4.46 5.26 -7.55
N VAL A 194 -3.42 5.44 -8.38
CA VAL A 194 -2.80 6.75 -8.66
C VAL A 194 -3.83 7.77 -9.17
N ALA A 195 -4.74 7.34 -10.05
CA ALA A 195 -5.80 8.20 -10.56
C ALA A 195 -6.75 8.67 -9.44
N ALA A 196 -7.15 7.77 -8.53
CA ALA A 196 -8.03 8.09 -7.40
C ALA A 196 -7.37 9.08 -6.44
N VAL A 197 -6.12 8.81 -6.04
CA VAL A 197 -5.34 9.67 -5.14
C VAL A 197 -5.16 11.06 -5.74
N THR A 198 -4.80 11.14 -7.02
CA THR A 198 -4.58 12.41 -7.72
C THR A 198 -5.87 13.24 -7.77
N SER A 199 -7.00 12.64 -8.14
CA SER A 199 -8.30 13.33 -8.17
C SER A 199 -8.72 13.85 -6.80
N VAL A 200 -8.59 13.03 -5.74
CA VAL A 200 -8.90 13.45 -4.37
C VAL A 200 -7.98 14.58 -3.92
N ALA A 201 -6.67 14.44 -4.13
CA ALA A 201 -5.69 15.43 -3.70
C ALA A 201 -5.91 16.79 -4.38
N GLN A 202 -6.22 16.81 -5.68
CA GLN A 202 -6.56 18.03 -6.41
C GLN A 202 -7.83 18.70 -5.87
N ALA A 203 -8.91 17.93 -5.65
CA ALA A 203 -10.16 18.46 -5.13
C ALA A 203 -10.01 19.02 -3.70
N VAL A 204 -9.28 18.30 -2.83
CA VAL A 204 -8.96 18.76 -1.47
C VAL A 204 -8.12 20.03 -1.49
N ARG A 205 -7.10 20.12 -2.36
CA ARG A 205 -6.31 21.35 -2.54
C ARG A 205 -7.17 22.54 -2.96
N ARG A 206 -8.09 22.37 -3.91
CA ARG A 206 -9.04 23.43 -4.31
C ARG A 206 -9.92 23.87 -3.14
N GLY A 207 -10.43 22.93 -2.34
CA GLY A 207 -11.23 23.20 -1.16
C GLY A 207 -10.47 23.98 -0.09
N ARG A 208 -9.24 23.57 0.23
CA ARG A 208 -8.39 24.21 1.25
C ARG A 208 -7.79 25.54 0.80
N ALA A 209 -7.55 25.74 -0.49
CA ALA A 209 -7.10 27.01 -1.05
C ALA A 209 -8.20 28.10 -1.07
N GLY A 210 -9.44 27.76 -0.69
CA GLY A 210 -10.56 28.70 -0.72
C GLY A 210 -11.04 29.04 -2.13
N LEU A 211 -10.65 28.25 -3.14
CA LEU A 211 -11.12 28.39 -4.53
C LEU A 211 -12.52 27.78 -4.74
N LYS A 212 -13.07 27.13 -3.71
CA LYS A 212 -14.41 26.56 -3.67
C LYS A 212 -15.35 27.49 -2.89
N SER A 213 -16.65 27.43 -3.21
CA SER A 213 -17.69 28.14 -2.45
C SER A 213 -17.60 27.82 -0.96
N THR A 214 -17.61 28.87 -0.12
CA THR A 214 -17.51 28.77 1.35
C THR A 214 -18.74 28.14 2.01
N GLN A 215 -19.79 27.85 1.26
CA GLN A 215 -20.97 27.15 1.75
C GLN A 215 -20.86 25.64 1.62
N ARG A 216 -20.01 25.11 0.73
CA ARG A 216 -19.96 23.67 0.42
C ARG A 216 -18.93 22.94 1.29
N PRO A 217 -19.01 21.61 1.43
CA PRO A 217 -17.99 20.81 2.09
C PRO A 217 -16.61 20.98 1.43
N ILE A 218 -15.53 20.69 2.16
CA ILE A 218 -14.14 20.81 1.66
C ILE A 218 -13.96 19.97 0.39
N GLY A 219 -14.49 18.74 0.39
CA GLY A 219 -14.49 17.83 -0.74
C GLY A 219 -15.74 16.95 -0.71
N SER A 220 -16.29 16.65 -1.88
CA SER A 220 -17.39 15.69 -2.04
C SER A 220 -17.06 14.66 -3.12
N PHE A 221 -17.07 13.39 -2.74
CA PHE A 221 -16.57 12.31 -3.58
C PHE A 221 -17.55 11.13 -3.65
N VAL A 222 -17.54 10.45 -4.80
CA VAL A 222 -18.14 9.12 -4.94
C VAL A 222 -17.04 8.14 -5.34
N PHE A 223 -16.84 7.12 -4.53
CA PHE A 223 -15.85 6.06 -4.73
C PHE A 223 -16.54 4.81 -5.30
N LEU A 224 -16.22 4.48 -6.54
CA LEU A 224 -16.78 3.36 -7.30
C LEU A 224 -15.75 2.26 -7.44
N GLY A 225 -16.15 1.00 -7.36
CA GLY A 225 -15.25 -0.14 -7.59
C GLY A 225 -15.58 -1.34 -6.70
N PRO A 226 -14.80 -2.42 -6.78
CA PRO A 226 -14.99 -3.61 -5.96
C PRO A 226 -14.72 -3.36 -4.48
N THR A 227 -15.15 -4.27 -3.61
CA THR A 227 -14.74 -4.26 -2.21
C THR A 227 -13.26 -4.65 -2.07
N GLY A 228 -12.56 -4.07 -1.10
CA GLY A 228 -11.18 -4.48 -0.78
C GLY A 228 -10.07 -3.89 -1.66
N VAL A 229 -10.39 -2.90 -2.51
CA VAL A 229 -9.42 -2.18 -3.37
C VAL A 229 -8.84 -0.90 -2.73
N GLY A 230 -9.29 -0.53 -1.53
CA GLY A 230 -8.76 0.65 -0.80
C GLY A 230 -9.71 1.84 -0.65
N LYS A 231 -10.99 1.74 -1.04
CA LYS A 231 -12.00 2.81 -0.90
C LYS A 231 -12.07 3.38 0.53
N THR A 232 -12.25 2.51 1.52
CA THR A 232 -12.33 2.91 2.94
C THR A 232 -10.97 3.36 3.48
N GLU A 233 -9.89 2.78 2.97
CA GLU A 233 -8.52 3.12 3.41
C GLU A 233 -8.14 4.54 2.96
N LEU A 234 -8.52 4.94 1.76
CA LEU A 234 -8.36 6.30 1.27
C LEU A 234 -9.14 7.30 2.14
N ALA A 235 -10.34 6.95 2.59
CA ALA A 235 -11.15 7.79 3.47
C ALA A 235 -10.51 7.98 4.85
N LYS A 236 -9.97 6.90 5.45
CA LYS A 236 -9.24 6.96 6.73
C LYS A 236 -7.95 7.77 6.62
N THR A 237 -7.16 7.51 5.57
CA THR A 237 -5.92 8.25 5.29
C THR A 237 -6.21 9.73 5.14
N LEU A 238 -7.30 10.09 4.45
CA LEU A 238 -7.72 11.48 4.32
C LEU A 238 -8.16 12.11 5.66
N ALA A 239 -8.81 11.35 6.54
CA ALA A 239 -9.17 11.80 7.88
C ALA A 239 -7.93 12.11 8.72
N GLU A 240 -6.95 11.20 8.72
CA GLU A 240 -5.68 11.37 9.42
C GLU A 240 -4.88 12.57 8.88
N ILE A 241 -4.77 12.72 7.56
CA ILE A 241 -3.98 13.81 6.98
C ILE A 241 -4.63 15.18 7.22
N LEU A 242 -5.95 15.29 7.03
CA LEU A 242 -6.65 16.58 7.11
C LEU A 242 -7.06 16.99 8.53
N PHE A 243 -7.27 16.02 9.42
CA PHE A 243 -7.80 16.24 10.76
C PHE A 243 -6.93 15.64 11.87
N GLY A 244 -5.81 15.00 11.52
CA GLY A 244 -4.80 14.50 12.46
C GLY A 244 -5.13 13.17 13.13
N GLN A 245 -6.33 12.63 12.92
CA GLN A 245 -6.83 11.42 13.60
C GLN A 245 -7.64 10.57 12.62
N GLU A 246 -7.46 9.25 12.66
CA GLU A 246 -8.29 8.32 11.88
C GLU A 246 -9.74 8.30 12.39
N GLU A 247 -9.95 8.51 13.69
CA GLU A 247 -11.25 8.57 14.36
C GLU A 247 -12.07 9.81 14.00
N ALA A 248 -11.48 10.74 13.25
CA ALA A 248 -12.21 11.83 12.60
C ALA A 248 -13.07 11.32 11.43
N MET A 249 -12.98 10.05 11.04
CA MET A 249 -13.90 9.43 10.09
C MET A 249 -15.18 8.92 10.78
N VAL A 250 -16.33 9.47 10.39
CA VAL A 250 -17.65 9.00 10.81
C VAL A 250 -18.24 8.14 9.68
N ARG A 251 -18.37 6.84 9.92
CA ARG A 251 -18.91 5.89 8.94
C ARG A 251 -20.37 5.55 9.20
N PHE A 252 -21.17 5.55 8.14
CA PHE A 252 -22.54 5.07 8.13
C PHE A 252 -22.68 3.97 7.08
N ASP A 253 -23.10 2.78 7.50
CA ASP A 253 -23.43 1.68 6.59
C ASP A 253 -24.85 1.87 6.05
N MET A 254 -24.99 2.11 4.74
CA MET A 254 -26.27 2.43 4.12
C MET A 254 -27.22 1.23 4.02
N THR A 255 -26.74 0.02 4.27
CA THR A 255 -27.59 -1.17 4.43
C THR A 255 -28.48 -1.07 5.68
N GLU A 256 -28.06 -0.35 6.72
CA GLU A 256 -28.92 -0.07 7.89
C GLU A 256 -30.05 0.92 7.57
N TYR A 257 -30.00 1.61 6.43
CA TYR A 257 -30.87 2.73 6.06
C TYR A 257 -31.71 2.44 4.81
N MET A 258 -32.01 1.17 4.53
CA MET A 258 -32.87 0.75 3.42
C MET A 258 -34.32 1.23 3.59
N GLU A 259 -34.78 1.28 4.83
CA GLU A 259 -36.14 1.65 5.19
C GLU A 259 -36.26 3.15 5.54
N LYS A 260 -37.38 3.75 5.18
CA LYS A 260 -37.63 5.19 5.39
C LYS A 260 -37.54 5.62 6.86
N HIS A 261 -37.98 4.78 7.79
CA HIS A 261 -37.94 5.09 9.22
C HIS A 261 -36.53 5.04 9.81
N GLU A 262 -35.63 4.24 9.23
CA GLU A 262 -34.21 4.22 9.62
C GLU A 262 -33.50 5.48 9.14
N VAL A 263 -33.80 5.98 7.92
CA VAL A 263 -33.27 7.26 7.41
C VAL A 263 -33.66 8.41 8.33
N ALA A 264 -34.88 8.41 8.88
CA ALA A 264 -35.30 9.44 9.82
C ALA A 264 -34.38 9.51 11.06
N LYS A 265 -33.78 8.39 11.51
CA LYS A 265 -32.83 8.39 12.64
C LYS A 265 -31.53 9.16 12.36
N LEU A 266 -31.17 9.42 11.09
CA LEU A 266 -30.02 10.26 10.74
C LEU A 266 -30.26 11.73 11.11
N LEU A 267 -31.48 12.22 10.91
CA LEU A 267 -31.92 13.58 11.25
C LEU A 267 -32.52 13.68 12.67
N GLY A 268 -32.92 12.53 13.23
CA GLY A 268 -33.59 12.37 14.52
C GLY A 268 -35.05 11.95 14.32
N ALA A 269 -35.64 11.24 15.28
CA ALA A 269 -37.05 10.87 15.15
C ALA A 269 -37.92 12.14 15.01
N PRO A 270 -39.04 12.11 14.25
CA PRO A 270 -39.98 13.22 14.18
C PRO A 270 -40.73 13.42 15.52
N PRO A 271 -41.33 14.61 15.75
CA PRO A 271 -42.10 14.87 16.97
C PRO A 271 -43.18 13.81 17.21
N GLY A 272 -43.19 13.21 18.41
CA GLY A 272 -44.17 12.18 18.80
C GLY A 272 -43.68 10.73 18.70
N TYR A 273 -42.45 10.48 18.21
CA TYR A 273 -41.84 9.14 18.14
C TYR A 273 -40.80 8.92 19.26
N VAL A 274 -40.63 7.66 19.68
CA VAL A 274 -39.59 7.25 20.65
C VAL A 274 -38.21 7.60 20.06
N GLY A 275 -37.35 8.26 20.84
CA GLY A 275 -36.05 8.74 20.38
C GLY A 275 -36.04 10.19 19.87
N TYR A 276 -37.18 10.92 19.91
CA TYR A 276 -37.20 12.36 19.58
C TYR A 276 -36.20 13.17 20.42
N GLU A 277 -35.98 12.79 21.69
CA GLU A 277 -35.05 13.49 22.57
C GLU A 277 -33.57 13.22 22.22
N GLU A 278 -33.23 12.12 21.55
CA GLU A 278 -31.84 11.67 21.31
C GLU A 278 -31.12 12.43 20.16
N GLY A 279 -31.87 13.15 19.30
CA GLY A 279 -31.30 13.85 18.14
C GLY A 279 -30.96 12.90 16.99
N GLY A 280 -30.42 13.44 15.89
CA GLY A 280 -30.05 12.63 14.72
C GLY A 280 -28.64 12.08 14.81
N LYS A 281 -28.43 10.83 14.38
CA LYS A 281 -27.09 10.20 14.37
C LYS A 281 -26.08 11.00 13.55
N LEU A 282 -26.45 11.47 12.36
CA LEU A 282 -25.57 12.24 11.48
C LEU A 282 -25.37 13.67 11.98
N THR A 283 -26.47 14.31 12.38
CA THR A 283 -26.45 15.70 12.82
C THR A 283 -25.67 15.87 14.12
N GLU A 284 -25.82 14.97 15.10
CA GLU A 284 -25.05 15.03 16.35
C GLU A 284 -23.58 14.64 16.16
N ALA A 285 -23.26 13.68 15.29
CA ALA A 285 -21.87 13.32 15.00
C ALA A 285 -21.07 14.51 14.45
N VAL A 286 -21.61 15.19 13.43
CA VAL A 286 -20.97 16.36 12.80
C VAL A 286 -21.02 17.58 13.71
N ARG A 287 -22.08 17.74 14.53
CA ARG A 287 -22.13 18.81 15.53
C ARG A 287 -21.04 18.70 16.58
N ARG A 288 -20.78 17.48 17.08
CA ARG A 288 -19.71 17.21 18.06
C ARG A 288 -18.32 17.34 17.44
N ARG A 289 -18.16 16.91 16.18
CA ARG A 289 -16.89 16.98 15.44
C ARG A 289 -17.12 17.60 14.05
N PRO A 290 -17.07 18.94 13.92
CA PRO A 290 -17.32 19.62 12.64
C PRO A 290 -16.24 19.38 11.57
N TYR A 291 -15.06 18.92 12.00
CA TYR A 291 -13.90 18.62 11.16
C TYR A 291 -13.75 17.11 11.07
N CYS A 292 -14.47 16.51 10.14
CA CYS A 292 -14.54 15.06 10.01
C CYS A 292 -14.70 14.65 8.54
N VAL A 293 -14.38 13.39 8.29
CA VAL A 293 -14.75 12.71 7.04
C VAL A 293 -16.05 11.95 7.29
N VAL A 294 -17.11 12.29 6.56
CA VAL A 294 -18.38 11.57 6.61
C VAL A 294 -18.41 10.56 5.48
N LEU A 295 -18.40 9.28 5.82
CA LEU A 295 -18.39 8.15 4.88
C LEU A 295 -19.77 7.47 4.84
N PHE A 296 -20.45 7.56 3.71
CA PHE A 296 -21.67 6.80 3.41
C PHE A 296 -21.28 5.55 2.63
N ASP A 297 -21.21 4.41 3.32
CA ASP A 297 -20.77 3.13 2.74
C ASP A 297 -21.94 2.44 2.03
N GLU A 298 -21.73 1.95 0.80
CA GLU A 298 -22.73 1.27 -0.04
C GLU A 298 -24.03 2.06 -0.26
N VAL A 299 -23.90 3.33 -0.66
CA VAL A 299 -25.03 4.26 -0.80
C VAL A 299 -26.12 3.80 -1.77
N GLU A 300 -25.82 2.85 -2.64
CA GLU A 300 -26.81 2.19 -3.50
C GLU A 300 -27.84 1.32 -2.78
N LYS A 301 -27.60 1.00 -1.51
CA LYS A 301 -28.53 0.20 -0.71
C LYS A 301 -29.54 1.07 0.04
N ALA A 302 -29.22 2.33 0.30
CA ALA A 302 -30.08 3.20 1.09
C ALA A 302 -31.39 3.56 0.36
N ASN A 303 -32.39 3.95 1.16
CA ASN A 303 -33.63 4.51 0.66
C ASN A 303 -33.39 5.82 -0.12
N ALA A 304 -34.21 6.09 -1.15
CA ALA A 304 -34.11 7.29 -1.97
C ALA A 304 -34.20 8.62 -1.18
N ASP A 305 -34.83 8.63 0.00
CA ASP A 305 -34.90 9.81 0.87
C ASP A 305 -33.51 10.29 1.34
N ILE A 306 -32.48 9.41 1.34
CA ILE A 306 -31.09 9.79 1.65
C ILE A 306 -30.52 10.80 0.64
N PHE A 307 -30.96 10.74 -0.62
CA PHE A 307 -30.44 11.63 -1.67
C PHE A 307 -30.84 13.08 -1.44
N ASN A 308 -32.00 13.32 -0.83
CA ASN A 308 -32.44 14.66 -0.47
C ASN A 308 -31.55 15.25 0.63
N ILE A 309 -31.17 14.43 1.62
CA ILE A 309 -30.22 14.79 2.68
C ILE A 309 -28.85 15.11 2.07
N LEU A 310 -28.35 14.24 1.18
CA LEU A 310 -27.07 14.46 0.50
C LEU A 310 -27.10 15.73 -0.35
N LEU A 311 -28.16 16.00 -1.11
CA LEU A 311 -28.30 17.24 -1.88
C LEU A 311 -28.17 18.48 -0.99
N GLN A 312 -28.85 18.50 0.16
CA GLN A 312 -28.78 19.61 1.10
C GLN A 312 -27.36 19.81 1.66
N ILE A 313 -26.66 18.72 1.97
CA ILE A 313 -25.27 18.76 2.43
C ILE A 313 -24.33 19.25 1.31
N LEU A 314 -24.53 18.82 0.07
CA LEU A 314 -23.61 19.10 -1.03
C LEU A 314 -23.82 20.49 -1.66
N ASP A 315 -25.03 21.05 -1.60
CA ASP A 315 -25.37 22.38 -2.11
C ASP A 315 -25.20 23.46 -1.03
N ASP A 316 -25.95 23.35 0.06
CA ASP A 316 -25.99 24.38 1.10
C ASP A 316 -24.92 24.19 2.19
N GLY A 317 -24.29 23.02 2.24
CA GLY A 317 -23.35 22.60 3.30
C GLY A 317 -23.91 22.79 4.70
N ARG A 318 -25.23 22.64 4.82
CA ARG A 318 -25.96 22.71 6.08
C ARG A 318 -27.04 21.65 6.08
N LEU A 319 -27.28 21.06 7.24
CA LEU A 319 -28.36 20.11 7.45
C LEU A 319 -29.17 20.54 8.66
N THR A 320 -30.49 20.56 8.52
CA THR A 320 -31.39 20.90 9.63
C THR A 320 -31.96 19.63 10.22
N ASP A 321 -31.82 19.46 11.54
CA ASP A 321 -32.40 18.33 12.26
C ASP A 321 -33.92 18.51 12.47
N ASN A 322 -34.60 17.46 12.92
CA ASN A 322 -36.05 17.52 13.19
C ASN A 322 -36.43 18.38 14.41
N LYS A 323 -35.45 18.94 15.14
CA LYS A 323 -35.65 19.93 16.21
C LYS A 323 -35.43 21.37 15.72
N GLY A 324 -35.13 21.57 14.44
CA GLY A 324 -34.87 22.88 13.84
C GLY A 324 -33.46 23.42 14.08
N ARG A 325 -32.52 22.61 14.56
CA ARG A 325 -31.11 23.00 14.69
C ARG A 325 -30.43 22.83 13.33
N THR A 326 -29.69 23.84 12.91
CA THR A 326 -28.91 23.79 11.66
C THR A 326 -27.44 23.47 11.95
N ILE A 327 -26.95 22.37 11.39
CA ILE A 327 -25.58 21.88 11.51
C ILE A 327 -24.80 22.26 10.24
N SER A 328 -23.55 22.71 10.38
CA SER A 328 -22.69 23.11 9.26
C SER A 328 -21.75 21.97 8.84
N PHE A 329 -21.71 21.68 7.55
CA PHE A 329 -20.85 20.68 6.89
C PHE A 329 -19.67 21.29 6.14
N LYS A 330 -19.49 22.61 6.20
CA LYS A 330 -18.42 23.34 5.49
C LYS A 330 -17.00 22.81 5.73
N ASN A 331 -16.72 22.31 6.93
CA ASN A 331 -15.41 21.80 7.32
C ASN A 331 -15.31 20.28 7.23
N THR A 332 -16.28 19.63 6.58
CA THR A 332 -16.31 18.17 6.42
C THR A 332 -15.84 17.78 5.02
N VAL A 333 -15.41 16.53 4.89
CA VAL A 333 -15.25 15.86 3.60
C VAL A 333 -16.32 14.77 3.52
N VAL A 334 -17.12 14.79 2.47
CA VAL A 334 -18.22 13.84 2.27
C VAL A 334 -17.81 12.82 1.23
N ILE A 335 -17.84 11.54 1.58
CA ILE A 335 -17.47 10.43 0.71
C ILE A 335 -18.65 9.46 0.67
N CYS A 336 -19.09 9.10 -0.53
CA CYS A 336 -20.01 8.00 -0.74
C CYS A 336 -19.25 6.85 -1.41
N THR A 337 -19.33 5.63 -0.90
CA THR A 337 -18.84 4.44 -1.63
C THR A 337 -20.00 3.78 -2.35
N SER A 338 -19.69 3.14 -3.47
CA SER A 338 -20.64 2.27 -4.16
C SER A 338 -19.94 1.10 -4.82
N ASN A 339 -20.62 -0.04 -4.86
CA ASN A 339 -20.21 -1.22 -5.62
C ASN A 339 -20.93 -1.29 -6.98
N ILE A 340 -21.67 -0.25 -7.38
CA ILE A 340 -22.26 -0.15 -8.73
C ILE A 340 -21.16 -0.25 -9.80
N GLY A 341 -21.42 -1.05 -10.82
CA GLY A 341 -20.48 -1.26 -11.92
C GLY A 341 -19.32 -2.20 -11.59
N THR A 342 -19.23 -2.75 -10.38
CA THR A 342 -18.16 -3.71 -10.00
C THR A 342 -18.08 -4.88 -10.96
N LYS A 343 -19.22 -5.49 -11.31
CA LYS A 343 -19.25 -6.62 -12.24
C LYS A 343 -18.78 -6.22 -13.65
N LEU A 344 -19.09 -5.01 -14.10
CA LEU A 344 -18.59 -4.52 -15.40
C LEU A 344 -17.09 -4.29 -15.36
N ILE A 345 -16.59 -3.65 -14.29
CA ILE A 345 -15.15 -3.43 -14.07
C ILE A 345 -14.42 -4.78 -14.03
N GLN A 346 -14.96 -5.74 -13.26
CA GLN A 346 -14.44 -7.11 -13.16
C GLN A 346 -14.48 -7.82 -14.51
N ASP A 347 -15.63 -7.88 -15.20
CA ASP A 347 -15.79 -8.60 -16.46
C ASP A 347 -14.90 -8.02 -17.57
N GLU A 348 -14.76 -6.70 -17.67
CA GLU A 348 -13.85 -6.08 -18.64
C GLU A 348 -12.38 -6.36 -18.33
N MET A 349 -12.02 -6.43 -17.05
CA MET A 349 -10.67 -6.81 -16.63
C MET A 349 -10.42 -8.32 -16.80
N LEU A 350 -11.39 -9.17 -16.48
CA LEU A 350 -11.40 -10.63 -16.60
C LEU A 350 -11.40 -11.13 -18.06
N LYS A 351 -11.90 -10.34 -19.01
CA LYS A 351 -11.79 -10.63 -20.45
C LYS A 351 -10.33 -10.78 -20.93
N GLY A 352 -9.34 -10.41 -20.12
CA GLY A 352 -7.91 -10.70 -20.33
C GLY A 352 -7.46 -12.12 -19.98
N GLY A 353 -8.36 -13.00 -19.56
CA GLY A 353 -8.05 -14.30 -18.96
C GLY A 353 -8.33 -14.25 -17.46
N LYS A 354 -8.81 -15.37 -16.88
CA LYS A 354 -9.04 -15.50 -15.43
C LYS A 354 -7.89 -14.85 -14.68
N VAL A 355 -8.21 -13.95 -13.75
CA VAL A 355 -7.21 -13.17 -13.00
C VAL A 355 -6.11 -14.11 -12.56
N GLU A 356 -4.93 -13.94 -13.15
CA GLU A 356 -3.82 -14.84 -12.86
C GLU A 356 -3.49 -14.63 -11.39
N ILE A 357 -3.71 -15.69 -10.60
CA ILE A 357 -3.29 -15.82 -9.20
C ILE A 357 -1.75 -15.90 -9.11
N GLU A 358 -1.08 -15.77 -10.25
CA GLU A 358 0.33 -16.02 -10.48
C GLU A 358 0.99 -14.72 -10.94
N GLU A 359 2.28 -14.59 -10.66
CA GLU A 359 3.05 -13.45 -11.14
C GLU A 359 3.04 -13.43 -12.68
N PRO A 360 2.85 -12.27 -13.32
CA PRO A 360 2.93 -12.21 -14.78
C PRO A 360 4.33 -12.65 -15.22
N PRO A 361 4.43 -13.58 -16.17
CA PRO A 361 5.71 -14.15 -16.53
C PRO A 361 6.58 -13.10 -17.23
N MET A 362 7.89 -13.13 -16.94
CA MET A 362 8.85 -12.21 -17.54
C MET A 362 8.91 -12.38 -19.07
N LEU A 363 8.89 -13.64 -19.53
CA LEU A 363 8.77 -14.02 -20.93
C LEU A 363 7.37 -14.54 -21.20
N SER A 364 6.80 -14.21 -22.37
CA SER A 364 5.51 -14.77 -22.77
C SER A 364 5.66 -16.22 -23.23
N THR A 365 6.67 -16.53 -24.04
CA THR A 365 7.02 -17.90 -24.45
C THR A 365 8.52 -18.03 -24.72
N TYR A 366 9.04 -19.26 -24.67
CA TYR A 366 10.39 -19.62 -25.13
C TYR A 366 10.38 -21.04 -25.68
N THR A 367 10.86 -21.22 -26.89
CA THR A 367 10.82 -22.50 -27.62
C THR A 367 11.96 -22.61 -28.63
N PHE A 368 12.13 -23.80 -29.19
CA PHE A 368 13.17 -24.09 -30.18
C PHE A 368 12.56 -24.62 -31.47
N SER A 369 13.11 -24.20 -32.60
CA SER A 369 12.83 -24.86 -33.88
C SER A 369 13.58 -26.20 -33.98
N PRO A 370 13.18 -27.11 -34.86
CA PRO A 370 13.91 -28.37 -35.11
C PRO A 370 15.37 -28.17 -35.55
N ARG A 371 15.69 -27.00 -36.12
CA ARG A 371 17.05 -26.65 -36.57
C ARG A 371 17.91 -26.00 -35.48
N GLY A 372 17.40 -25.86 -34.26
CA GLY A 372 18.12 -25.24 -33.14
C GLY A 372 17.94 -23.74 -33.00
N ARG A 373 17.18 -23.08 -33.90
CA ARG A 373 16.81 -21.67 -33.74
C ARG A 373 16.01 -21.46 -32.46
N GLU A 374 16.48 -20.57 -31.60
CA GLU A 374 15.77 -20.14 -30.40
C GLU A 374 14.70 -19.11 -30.75
N ILE A 375 13.53 -19.24 -30.14
CA ILE A 375 12.39 -18.37 -30.35
C ILE A 375 11.83 -17.97 -28.99
N LEU A 376 11.71 -16.67 -28.72
CA LEU A 376 11.04 -16.16 -27.52
C LEU A 376 10.08 -15.03 -27.86
N THR A 377 9.07 -14.85 -27.02
CA THR A 377 8.15 -13.71 -27.12
C THR A 377 8.10 -12.95 -25.81
N ILE A 378 8.02 -11.62 -25.90
CA ILE A 378 7.83 -10.72 -24.74
C ILE A 378 6.80 -9.68 -25.15
N GLY A 379 5.58 -9.79 -24.60
CA GLY A 379 4.48 -8.94 -25.01
C GLY A 379 4.20 -9.08 -26.50
N ASN A 380 4.17 -7.96 -27.23
CA ASN A 380 3.87 -7.91 -28.67
C ASN A 380 5.10 -8.09 -29.58
N LYS A 381 6.26 -8.46 -29.03
CA LYS A 381 7.49 -8.68 -29.80
C LYS A 381 7.85 -10.16 -29.86
N TYR A 382 8.34 -10.55 -31.02
CA TYR A 382 8.93 -11.84 -31.30
C TYR A 382 10.43 -11.66 -31.47
N PHE A 383 11.20 -12.59 -30.90
CA PHE A 383 12.65 -12.62 -31.02
C PHE A 383 13.10 -14.00 -31.47
N GLU A 384 14.08 -14.02 -32.38
CA GLU A 384 14.70 -15.26 -32.84
C GLU A 384 16.22 -15.17 -32.88
N LYS A 385 16.88 -16.30 -32.64
CA LYS A 385 18.35 -16.44 -32.72
C LYS A 385 18.71 -17.71 -33.46
N ASP A 386 19.43 -17.56 -34.57
CA ASP A 386 19.85 -18.65 -35.47
C ASP A 386 21.38 -18.87 -35.46
N ASN A 387 22.04 -18.52 -34.34
CA ASN A 387 23.38 -18.92 -33.86
C ASN A 387 24.10 -17.81 -33.08
N THR A 388 24.21 -16.57 -33.59
CA THR A 388 25.08 -15.53 -33.00
C THR A 388 24.40 -14.25 -32.52
N VAL A 389 23.28 -13.82 -33.11
CA VAL A 389 22.63 -12.53 -32.75
C VAL A 389 21.11 -12.67 -32.71
N TRP A 390 20.48 -12.06 -31.72
CA TRP A 390 19.03 -11.93 -31.61
C TRP A 390 18.49 -10.91 -32.62
N LYS A 391 17.46 -11.31 -33.36
CA LYS A 391 16.64 -10.41 -34.19
C LYS A 391 15.29 -10.24 -33.53
N ASN A 392 14.69 -9.06 -33.66
CA ASN A 392 13.34 -8.80 -33.17
C ASN A 392 12.43 -8.28 -34.29
N MET A 393 11.14 -8.53 -34.14
CA MET A 393 10.07 -8.03 -35.02
C MET A 393 8.76 -7.94 -34.21
N MET A 394 7.73 -7.29 -34.76
CA MET A 394 6.43 -7.34 -34.11
C MET A 394 5.79 -8.70 -34.30
N LEU A 395 5.05 -9.16 -33.30
CA LEU A 395 4.32 -10.43 -33.37
C LEU A 395 3.25 -10.43 -34.48
N LEU A 396 2.75 -9.27 -34.87
CA LEU A 396 1.90 -9.12 -36.05
C LEU A 396 2.63 -9.56 -37.33
N ASP A 397 3.92 -9.22 -37.46
CA ASP A 397 4.74 -9.56 -38.64
C ASP A 397 4.97 -11.07 -38.73
N TYR A 398 5.00 -11.77 -37.59
CA TYR A 398 5.10 -13.23 -37.52
C TYR A 398 4.00 -13.94 -38.33
N PHE A 399 2.79 -13.39 -38.30
CA PHE A 399 1.64 -13.92 -39.03
C PHE A 399 1.49 -13.33 -40.43
N SER A 400 2.38 -12.43 -40.86
CA SER A 400 2.28 -11.80 -42.18
C SER A 400 2.28 -12.85 -43.31
N GLY A 401 1.25 -12.80 -44.15
CA GLY A 401 1.06 -13.76 -45.24
C GLY A 401 0.58 -15.15 -44.83
N ASN A 402 0.23 -15.37 -43.56
CA ASN A 402 -0.42 -16.59 -43.08
C ASN A 402 -1.95 -16.44 -43.14
N GLN A 403 -2.65 -17.57 -43.21
CA GLN A 403 -4.11 -17.63 -43.24
C GLN A 403 -4.61 -18.71 -42.27
N ILE A 404 -5.77 -18.47 -41.65
CA ILE A 404 -6.48 -19.47 -40.87
C ILE A 404 -7.44 -20.20 -41.81
N GLU A 405 -7.39 -21.53 -41.78
CA GLU A 405 -8.31 -22.40 -42.52
C GLU A 405 -9.76 -22.07 -42.14
N LYS A 406 -10.61 -21.81 -43.14
CA LYS A 406 -12.03 -21.57 -42.92
C LYS A 406 -12.72 -22.91 -42.74
N VAL A 407 -13.22 -23.17 -41.54
CA VAL A 407 -14.05 -24.36 -41.26
C VAL A 407 -15.49 -24.02 -41.60
N GLU A 408 -16.05 -24.63 -42.64
CA GLU A 408 -17.51 -24.61 -42.89
C GLU A 408 -18.19 -25.56 -41.89
N THR A 409 -18.66 -25.04 -40.77
CA THR A 409 -19.49 -25.83 -39.84
C THR A 409 -20.93 -25.90 -40.35
N GLN A 410 -21.43 -27.10 -40.63
CA GLN A 410 -22.86 -27.36 -40.87
C GLN A 410 -23.66 -27.18 -39.56
N GLN A 411 -23.92 -25.92 -39.16
CA GLN A 411 -24.98 -25.53 -38.21
C GLN A 411 -25.11 -24.00 -38.15
N ASP A 412 -25.33 -23.38 -39.31
CA ASP A 412 -25.61 -21.94 -39.40
C ASP A 412 -27.10 -21.64 -39.17
N VAL A 413 -27.55 -21.67 -37.91
CA VAL A 413 -28.71 -20.86 -37.49
C VAL A 413 -28.52 -20.45 -36.02
N ASN A 414 -28.21 -19.18 -35.81
CA ASN A 414 -28.22 -18.46 -34.51
C ASN A 414 -27.03 -18.70 -33.55
N ASN A 415 -25.84 -18.26 -33.93
CA ASN A 415 -24.96 -17.56 -32.98
C ASN A 415 -23.98 -16.67 -33.73
N THR A 416 -23.73 -15.47 -33.22
CA THR A 416 -22.78 -14.50 -33.79
C THR A 416 -21.44 -15.18 -34.13
N ASP A 417 -21.03 -15.12 -35.40
CA ASP A 417 -19.73 -15.55 -35.91
C ASP A 417 -18.60 -15.05 -34.99
N LYS A 418 -18.09 -15.93 -34.12
CA LYS A 418 -16.81 -15.67 -33.45
C LYS A 418 -15.70 -15.95 -34.46
N GLN A 419 -15.40 -14.96 -35.29
CA GLN A 419 -14.26 -15.01 -36.19
C GLN A 419 -12.97 -15.22 -35.38
N ILE A 420 -12.34 -16.40 -35.53
CA ILE A 420 -11.08 -16.72 -34.89
C ILE A 420 -9.98 -15.95 -35.62
N ASN A 421 -9.30 -15.05 -34.90
CA ASN A 421 -8.21 -14.24 -35.43
C ASN A 421 -6.89 -14.65 -34.78
N PHE A 422 -5.77 -14.45 -35.47
CA PHE A 422 -4.45 -14.71 -34.89
C PHE A 422 -4.20 -13.86 -33.64
N PRO A 423 -3.51 -14.40 -32.63
CA PRO A 423 -3.14 -13.67 -31.43
C PRO A 423 -1.91 -12.77 -31.71
N THR A 424 -2.14 -11.57 -32.22
CA THR A 424 -1.06 -10.66 -32.68
C THR A 424 -0.38 -9.86 -31.56
N PHE A 425 -0.81 -10.04 -30.31
CA PHE A 425 -0.29 -9.29 -29.15
C PHE A 425 0.51 -10.12 -28.15
N SER A 426 0.21 -11.41 -27.98
CA SER A 426 0.95 -12.32 -27.10
C SER A 426 0.45 -13.74 -27.26
N PHE A 427 1.29 -14.71 -26.90
CA PHE A 427 0.93 -16.12 -26.79
C PHE A 427 0.88 -16.53 -25.32
N ASP A 428 0.05 -17.52 -25.00
CA ASP A 428 0.11 -18.20 -23.70
C ASP A 428 1.07 -19.39 -23.76
N THR A 429 1.10 -20.13 -24.87
CA THR A 429 2.10 -21.18 -25.12
C THR A 429 2.57 -21.16 -26.57
N HIS A 430 3.80 -21.64 -26.80
CA HIS A 430 4.38 -21.82 -28.13
C HIS A 430 5.24 -23.08 -28.16
N ALA A 431 4.75 -24.11 -28.83
CA ALA A 431 5.40 -25.41 -28.92
C ALA A 431 5.72 -25.74 -30.38
N ILE A 432 6.92 -26.28 -30.62
CA ILE A 432 7.30 -26.81 -31.93
C ILE A 432 7.80 -28.23 -31.72
N SER A 433 7.22 -29.19 -32.44
CA SER A 433 7.63 -30.59 -32.36
C SER A 433 8.93 -30.83 -33.13
N PRO A 434 9.66 -31.93 -32.86
CA PRO A 434 10.83 -32.32 -33.65
C PRO A 434 10.54 -32.47 -35.16
N GLN A 435 9.30 -32.81 -35.54
CA GLN A 435 8.86 -32.92 -36.93
C GLN A 435 8.52 -31.56 -37.56
N GLY A 436 8.53 -30.48 -36.78
CA GLY A 436 8.24 -29.12 -37.21
C GLY A 436 6.76 -28.71 -37.13
N VAL A 437 5.90 -29.55 -36.55
CA VAL A 437 4.51 -29.17 -36.23
C VAL A 437 4.56 -28.07 -35.19
N GLU A 438 3.86 -26.97 -35.44
CA GLU A 438 3.88 -25.82 -34.57
C GLU A 438 2.50 -25.51 -34.01
N ILE A 439 2.47 -25.27 -32.71
CA ILE A 439 1.26 -25.06 -31.93
C ILE A 439 1.40 -23.79 -31.09
N ILE A 440 0.42 -22.91 -31.18
CA ILE A 440 0.30 -21.69 -30.39
C ILE A 440 -1.04 -21.70 -29.69
N THR A 441 -1.09 -21.30 -28.42
CA THR A 441 -2.36 -21.11 -27.70
C THR A 441 -2.53 -19.69 -27.19
N LYS A 442 -3.78 -19.23 -27.15
CA LYS A 442 -4.18 -18.00 -26.46
C LYS A 442 -5.57 -18.15 -25.86
N GLY A 443 -5.68 -18.13 -24.54
CA GLY A 443 -6.90 -18.47 -23.80
C GLY A 443 -7.40 -19.85 -24.22
N GLU A 444 -8.65 -19.91 -24.66
CA GLU A 444 -9.31 -21.13 -25.11
C GLU A 444 -8.97 -21.49 -26.56
N GLN A 445 -8.20 -20.67 -27.29
CA GLN A 445 -7.91 -20.88 -28.70
C GLN A 445 -6.56 -21.58 -28.89
N ILE A 446 -6.51 -22.49 -29.87
CA ILE A 446 -5.32 -23.20 -30.30
C ILE A 446 -5.17 -23.08 -31.83
N PHE A 447 -3.96 -22.78 -32.26
CA PHE A 447 -3.57 -22.60 -33.65
C PHE A 447 -2.47 -23.60 -33.98
N ILE A 448 -2.68 -24.41 -35.02
CA ILE A 448 -1.79 -25.51 -35.39
C ILE A 448 -1.41 -25.39 -36.85
N ARG A 449 -0.13 -25.56 -37.18
CA ARG A 449 0.34 -25.75 -38.56
C ARG A 449 1.24 -26.97 -38.67
N THR A 450 1.20 -27.62 -39.83
CA THR A 450 1.90 -28.89 -40.08
C THR A 450 3.42 -28.76 -40.17
N SER A 451 3.93 -27.57 -40.44
CA SER A 451 5.36 -27.25 -40.50
C SER A 451 5.59 -25.78 -40.18
N THR A 452 6.72 -25.43 -39.59
CA THR A 452 7.18 -24.04 -39.35
C THR A 452 7.23 -23.16 -40.62
N THR A 453 7.19 -23.73 -41.82
CA THR A 453 7.14 -23.00 -43.09
C THR A 453 5.74 -22.93 -43.73
N ALA A 454 4.76 -23.67 -43.18
CA ALA A 454 3.40 -23.68 -43.69
C ALA A 454 2.72 -22.32 -43.40
N LYS A 455 2.00 -21.81 -44.40
CA LYS A 455 1.25 -20.54 -44.30
C LYS A 455 -0.20 -20.72 -43.84
N ILE A 456 -0.71 -21.95 -43.86
CA ILE A 456 -2.08 -22.28 -43.48
C ILE A 456 -2.06 -22.81 -42.06
N TRP A 457 -2.89 -22.22 -41.20
CA TRP A 457 -3.07 -22.61 -39.81
C TRP A 457 -4.48 -23.13 -39.59
N LYS A 458 -4.62 -24.20 -38.83
CA LYS A 458 -5.92 -24.64 -38.31
C LYS A 458 -6.16 -23.98 -36.97
N GLY A 459 -7.21 -23.16 -36.87
CA GLY A 459 -7.65 -22.53 -35.62
C GLY A 459 -8.89 -23.24 -35.07
N GLN A 460 -8.86 -23.62 -33.80
CA GLN A 460 -9.99 -24.24 -33.10
C GLN A 460 -9.94 -23.91 -31.61
N ILE A 461 -10.95 -24.32 -30.84
CA ILE A 461 -10.93 -24.16 -29.38
C ILE A 461 -10.31 -25.40 -28.68
N LEU A 462 -9.70 -25.23 -27.51
CA LEU A 462 -9.00 -26.29 -26.77
C LEU A 462 -9.90 -27.48 -26.47
N ILE A 463 -11.18 -27.24 -26.16
CA ILE A 463 -12.15 -28.32 -25.95
C ILE A 463 -12.36 -29.19 -27.20
N GLU A 464 -12.28 -28.63 -28.40
CA GLU A 464 -12.34 -29.38 -29.66
C GLU A 464 -11.04 -30.13 -29.93
N TYR A 465 -9.89 -29.51 -29.62
CA TYR A 465 -8.59 -30.18 -29.72
C TYR A 465 -8.49 -31.42 -28.83
N PHE A 466 -9.01 -31.33 -27.60
CA PHE A 466 -8.97 -32.43 -26.64
C PHE A 466 -10.15 -33.40 -26.73
N LYS A 467 -11.17 -33.14 -27.54
CA LYS A 467 -12.45 -33.87 -27.57
C LYS A 467 -12.30 -35.40 -27.66
N ASP A 468 -11.40 -35.89 -28.51
CA ASP A 468 -11.21 -37.32 -28.75
C ASP A 468 -10.08 -37.94 -27.90
N ASN A 469 -9.61 -37.22 -26.88
CA ASN A 469 -8.50 -37.64 -26.01
C ASN A 469 -9.04 -38.13 -24.66
N VAL A 470 -8.33 -39.08 -24.05
CA VAL A 470 -8.71 -39.67 -22.76
C VAL A 470 -7.52 -39.66 -21.81
N VAL A 471 -7.74 -39.25 -20.55
CA VAL A 471 -6.73 -39.37 -19.50
C VAL A 471 -6.89 -40.73 -18.81
N ILE A 472 -5.95 -41.65 -19.05
CA ILE A 472 -6.10 -43.07 -18.69
C ILE A 472 -5.99 -43.35 -17.18
N ASN A 473 -5.40 -42.44 -16.43
CA ASN A 473 -5.17 -42.56 -14.99
C ASN A 473 -5.86 -41.46 -14.16
N ALA A 474 -6.83 -40.75 -14.75
CA ALA A 474 -7.66 -39.78 -14.03
C ALA A 474 -8.86 -40.48 -13.38
N LEU A 475 -9.23 -40.04 -12.18
CA LEU A 475 -10.46 -40.48 -11.52
C LEU A 475 -11.69 -39.82 -12.19
N PRO A 476 -12.82 -40.55 -12.35
CA PRO A 476 -14.04 -40.00 -12.96
C PRO A 476 -14.58 -38.76 -12.25
N ASP A 477 -14.43 -38.69 -10.93
CA ASP A 477 -14.95 -37.61 -10.07
C ASP A 477 -13.91 -36.51 -9.75
N ALA A 478 -12.79 -36.47 -10.47
CA ALA A 478 -11.71 -35.51 -10.25
C ALA A 478 -11.53 -34.59 -11.47
N PRO A 479 -12.27 -33.46 -11.56
CA PRO A 479 -12.20 -32.52 -12.68
C PRO A 479 -10.80 -31.94 -12.93
N GLU A 480 -10.01 -31.77 -11.87
CA GLU A 480 -8.63 -31.28 -11.92
C GLU A 480 -7.65 -32.25 -12.58
N GLU A 481 -8.02 -33.51 -12.76
CA GLU A 481 -7.21 -34.53 -13.44
C GLU A 481 -7.52 -34.63 -14.93
N GLN A 482 -8.60 -33.98 -15.37
CA GLN A 482 -9.01 -33.92 -16.77
C GLN A 482 -8.19 -32.89 -17.55
N LEU A 483 -8.15 -33.05 -18.87
CA LEU A 483 -7.39 -32.15 -19.74
C LEU A 483 -7.89 -30.68 -19.62
N PRO A 484 -6.98 -29.71 -19.50
CA PRO A 484 -7.33 -28.30 -19.35
C PRO A 484 -7.93 -27.73 -20.65
N THR A 485 -9.24 -27.51 -20.67
CA THR A 485 -9.97 -26.98 -21.84
C THR A 485 -10.07 -25.44 -21.88
N GLY A 486 -9.68 -24.75 -20.81
CA GLY A 486 -9.80 -23.29 -20.70
C GLY A 486 -8.55 -22.53 -21.14
N LYS A 487 -7.38 -22.87 -20.58
CA LYS A 487 -6.08 -22.25 -20.88
C LYS A 487 -4.96 -23.22 -20.50
N LEU A 488 -3.95 -23.34 -21.37
CA LEU A 488 -2.70 -24.03 -21.06
C LEU A 488 -1.70 -23.08 -20.42
N LYS A 489 -0.91 -23.58 -19.46
CA LYS A 489 0.23 -22.83 -18.89
C LYS A 489 1.51 -23.11 -19.65
N THR A 490 1.81 -24.38 -19.91
CA THR A 490 2.89 -24.76 -20.81
C THR A 490 2.45 -25.78 -21.83
N HIS A 491 3.16 -25.81 -22.95
CA HIS A 491 3.04 -26.83 -23.98
C HIS A 491 4.43 -27.08 -24.56
N ALA A 492 4.90 -28.32 -24.50
CA ALA A 492 6.23 -28.72 -24.96
C ALA A 492 6.18 -30.06 -25.70
N PHE A 493 7.17 -30.28 -26.57
CA PHE A 493 7.45 -31.58 -27.15
C PHE A 493 8.86 -32.01 -26.75
N SER A 494 8.99 -33.22 -26.22
CA SER A 494 10.29 -33.83 -25.99
C SER A 494 10.91 -34.32 -27.31
N ILE A 495 12.19 -34.69 -27.26
CA ILE A 495 12.91 -35.26 -28.40
C ILE A 495 12.30 -36.57 -28.89
N ASP A 496 11.75 -37.39 -27.97
CA ASP A 496 11.06 -38.63 -28.30
C ASP A 496 9.57 -38.42 -28.64
N GLU A 497 9.22 -37.20 -29.06
CA GLU A 497 7.88 -36.79 -29.51
C GLU A 497 6.79 -37.00 -28.46
N LYS A 498 7.13 -36.93 -27.17
CA LYS A 498 6.11 -36.85 -26.13
C LYS A 498 5.62 -35.41 -26.04
N GLU A 499 4.31 -35.26 -26.17
CA GLU A 499 3.63 -34.00 -25.93
C GLU A 499 3.39 -33.87 -24.44
N ILE A 500 3.77 -32.73 -23.86
CA ILE A 500 3.62 -32.43 -22.44
C ILE A 500 2.92 -31.07 -22.33
N VAL A 501 1.84 -31.02 -21.57
CA VAL A 501 1.14 -29.79 -21.25
C VAL A 501 1.03 -29.65 -19.73
N THR A 502 1.04 -28.43 -19.23
CA THR A 502 0.79 -28.17 -17.81
C THR A 502 -0.28 -27.12 -17.61
N SER A 503 -0.92 -27.19 -16.44
CA SER A 503 -1.89 -26.22 -15.97
C SER A 503 -1.98 -26.36 -14.45
N GLY A 504 -1.70 -25.26 -13.73
CA GLY A 504 -1.52 -25.30 -12.28
C GLY A 504 -0.39 -26.26 -11.85
N GLY A 505 -0.61 -26.96 -10.74
CA GLY A 505 0.35 -27.92 -10.17
C GLY A 505 0.34 -29.32 -10.79
N ARG A 506 -0.16 -29.47 -12.03
CA ARG A 506 -0.25 -30.76 -12.73
C ARG A 506 0.29 -30.70 -14.15
N PHE A 507 0.75 -31.86 -14.61
CA PHE A 507 1.12 -32.10 -15.99
C PHE A 507 0.22 -33.17 -16.61
N TRP A 508 0.11 -33.13 -17.93
CA TRP A 508 -0.41 -34.20 -18.76
C TRP A 508 0.62 -34.49 -19.84
N ARG A 509 0.84 -35.78 -20.12
CA ARG A 509 1.73 -36.21 -21.19
C ARG A 509 1.11 -37.30 -22.05
N ARG A 510 1.48 -37.35 -23.32
CA ARG A 510 1.18 -38.48 -24.21
C ARG A 510 2.36 -38.76 -25.12
N ARG A 511 2.40 -39.97 -25.68
CA ARG A 511 3.28 -40.26 -26.82
C ARG A 511 2.64 -39.67 -28.09
N GLY A 512 3.43 -39.06 -28.96
CA GLY A 512 2.97 -38.52 -30.24
C GLY A 512 2.13 -39.54 -31.03
N GLY A 513 1.01 -39.06 -31.57
CA GLY A 513 0.07 -39.88 -32.36
C GLY A 513 -0.91 -40.75 -31.55
N THR A 514 -0.91 -40.67 -30.21
CA THR A 514 -1.86 -41.40 -29.36
C THR A 514 -2.95 -40.49 -28.78
N ALA A 515 -4.14 -41.03 -28.54
CA ALA A 515 -5.24 -40.32 -27.87
C ALA A 515 -5.18 -40.43 -26.33
N ASN A 516 -4.29 -41.27 -25.82
CA ASN A 516 -4.19 -41.60 -24.39
C ASN A 516 -3.19 -40.68 -23.71
N TRP A 517 -3.66 -39.93 -22.72
CA TRP A 517 -2.87 -39.05 -21.88
C TRP A 517 -2.70 -39.64 -20.47
N GLU A 518 -1.54 -39.40 -19.88
CA GLU A 518 -1.28 -39.64 -18.47
C GLU A 518 -1.19 -38.30 -17.75
N THR A 519 -1.78 -38.19 -16.56
CA THR A 519 -1.66 -37.02 -15.67
C THR A 519 -0.85 -37.34 -14.42
N GLY A 520 -0.23 -36.32 -13.82
CA GLY A 520 0.41 -36.40 -12.51
C GLY A 520 0.63 -35.01 -11.93
N THR A 521 1.06 -34.96 -10.67
CA THR A 521 1.47 -33.69 -10.03
C THR A 521 2.86 -33.27 -10.50
N LEU A 522 3.20 -31.98 -10.44
CA LEU A 522 4.57 -31.54 -10.76
C LEU A 522 5.61 -32.14 -9.80
N ILE A 523 5.21 -32.47 -8.57
CA ILE A 523 6.06 -33.22 -7.62
C ILE A 523 6.42 -34.60 -8.19
N GLU A 524 5.43 -35.33 -8.70
CA GLU A 524 5.64 -36.62 -9.36
C GLU A 524 6.48 -36.52 -10.63
N TYR A 525 6.37 -35.39 -11.36
CA TYR A 525 7.19 -35.13 -12.55
C TYR A 525 8.69 -35.17 -12.22
N PHE A 526 9.10 -34.47 -11.17
CA PHE A 526 10.50 -34.46 -10.73
C PHE A 526 10.89 -35.77 -10.04
N GLY A 527 9.97 -36.40 -9.30
CA GLY A 527 10.24 -37.65 -8.61
C GLY A 527 11.40 -37.52 -7.61
N GLN A 528 12.50 -38.25 -7.85
CA GLN A 528 13.72 -38.20 -7.00
C GLN A 528 14.79 -37.21 -7.50
N GLN A 529 14.51 -36.45 -8.55
CA GLN A 529 15.44 -35.46 -9.11
C GLN A 529 15.69 -34.33 -8.10
N LYS A 530 16.85 -33.68 -8.19
CA LYS A 530 17.25 -32.60 -7.29
C LYS A 530 17.78 -31.41 -8.08
N ALA A 531 17.60 -30.21 -7.55
CA ALA A 531 18.31 -29.04 -8.01
C ALA A 531 19.70 -28.97 -7.38
N GLU A 532 20.70 -28.50 -8.14
CA GLU A 532 22.03 -28.19 -7.62
C GLU A 532 21.96 -27.07 -6.57
N LYS A 533 21.11 -26.08 -6.81
CA LYS A 533 20.86 -24.93 -5.92
C LYS A 533 19.37 -24.61 -5.85
N GLY A 534 18.89 -24.39 -4.63
CA GLY A 534 17.49 -24.05 -4.35
C GLY A 534 16.54 -25.24 -4.39
N SER A 535 15.24 -24.96 -4.39
CA SER A 535 14.17 -25.95 -4.57
C SER A 535 13.76 -26.02 -6.04
N LEU A 536 13.22 -27.18 -6.45
CA LEU A 536 12.62 -27.35 -7.77
C LEU A 536 11.26 -26.62 -7.83
N PRO A 537 10.82 -26.18 -9.03
CA PRO A 537 9.55 -25.50 -9.18
C PRO A 537 8.38 -26.51 -9.16
N LEU A 538 7.85 -26.79 -7.96
CA LEU A 538 6.84 -27.83 -7.74
C LEU A 538 5.38 -27.37 -7.88
N THR A 539 5.13 -26.07 -8.07
CA THR A 539 3.78 -25.49 -7.98
C THR A 539 3.15 -25.13 -9.32
N HIS A 540 3.92 -24.54 -10.23
CA HIS A 540 3.51 -24.17 -11.60
C HIS A 540 4.76 -23.90 -12.43
N TRP A 541 4.61 -23.91 -13.75
CA TRP A 541 5.64 -23.50 -14.71
C TRP A 541 5.10 -22.43 -15.66
N ASP A 542 5.92 -21.42 -15.96
CA ASP A 542 5.57 -20.40 -16.96
C ASP A 542 5.90 -20.90 -18.37
N ILE A 543 7.05 -21.56 -18.52
CA ILE A 543 7.51 -22.12 -19.78
C ILE A 543 8.14 -23.48 -19.53
N HIS A 544 7.84 -24.42 -20.42
CA HIS A 544 8.52 -25.71 -20.53
C HIS A 544 8.91 -25.92 -21.97
N THR A 545 10.15 -26.29 -22.23
CA THR A 545 10.63 -26.51 -23.60
C THR A 545 11.80 -27.50 -23.63
N PHE A 546 12.02 -28.10 -24.79
CA PHE A 546 13.14 -28.97 -25.08
C PHE A 546 13.89 -28.42 -26.28
N SER A 547 15.21 -28.32 -26.14
CA SER A 547 16.08 -28.05 -27.28
C SER A 547 16.25 -29.30 -28.14
N PRO A 548 16.60 -29.15 -29.44
CA PRO A 548 16.92 -30.29 -30.30
C PRO A 548 18.14 -31.11 -29.84
N THR A 549 18.98 -30.56 -28.96
CA THR A 549 20.18 -31.25 -28.45
C THR A 549 19.91 -32.13 -27.24
N GLY A 550 18.72 -32.01 -26.63
CA GLY A 550 18.33 -32.82 -25.46
C GLY A 550 18.36 -32.06 -24.15
N LYS A 551 18.58 -30.75 -24.20
CA LYS A 551 18.42 -29.88 -23.04
C LYS A 551 16.96 -29.63 -22.76
N GLU A 552 16.50 -30.00 -21.58
CA GLU A 552 15.19 -29.66 -21.04
C GLU A 552 15.27 -28.36 -20.26
N THR A 553 14.28 -27.49 -20.39
CA THR A 553 14.27 -26.16 -19.76
C THR A 553 12.89 -25.82 -19.22
N ILE A 554 12.86 -25.37 -17.96
CA ILE A 554 11.68 -24.90 -17.25
C ILE A 554 11.96 -23.48 -16.74
N ILE A 555 11.04 -22.55 -16.97
CA ILE A 555 11.15 -21.17 -16.49
C ILE A 555 9.99 -20.90 -15.54
N VAL A 556 10.31 -20.31 -14.38
CA VAL A 556 9.35 -19.81 -13.41
C VAL A 556 9.82 -18.47 -12.87
N ASN A 557 9.03 -17.42 -13.07
CA ASN A 557 9.32 -16.04 -12.72
C ASN A 557 10.66 -15.54 -13.29
N ASP A 558 11.64 -15.25 -12.42
CA ASP A 558 12.98 -14.76 -12.78
C ASP A 558 14.04 -15.88 -12.87
N GLN A 559 13.65 -17.13 -12.62
CA GLN A 559 14.55 -18.29 -12.55
C GLN A 559 14.32 -19.23 -13.73
N ILE A 560 15.42 -19.81 -14.20
CA ILE A 560 15.44 -20.85 -15.22
C ILE A 560 16.12 -22.08 -14.65
N TRP A 561 15.48 -23.23 -14.82
CA TRP A 561 16.00 -24.55 -14.52
C TRP A 561 16.26 -25.28 -15.83
N PHE A 562 17.42 -25.90 -15.96
CA PHE A 562 17.74 -26.71 -17.12
C PHE A 562 18.61 -27.91 -16.75
N LYS A 563 18.54 -28.93 -17.59
CA LYS A 563 19.40 -30.12 -17.52
C LYS A 563 19.47 -30.79 -18.88
N GLU A 564 20.48 -31.61 -19.10
CA GLU A 564 20.42 -32.57 -20.21
C GLU A 564 19.45 -33.72 -19.86
N VAL A 565 18.76 -34.28 -20.85
CA VAL A 565 17.79 -35.37 -20.63
C VAL A 565 18.44 -36.59 -19.96
N THR A 566 19.74 -36.80 -20.15
CA THR A 566 20.52 -37.87 -19.51
C THR A 566 20.88 -37.60 -18.05
N GLU A 567 20.71 -36.37 -17.56
CA GLU A 567 21.06 -35.94 -16.21
C GLU A 567 19.85 -35.99 -15.27
N THR A 568 20.14 -36.20 -13.97
CA THR A 568 19.14 -36.20 -12.88
C THR A 568 19.21 -34.96 -12.00
N VAL A 569 20.25 -34.14 -12.16
CA VAL A 569 20.47 -32.91 -11.41
C VAL A 569 20.08 -31.73 -12.29
N TRP A 570 19.27 -30.82 -11.75
CA TRP A 570 18.89 -29.58 -12.42
C TRP A 570 19.82 -28.44 -12.05
N HIS A 571 20.32 -27.73 -13.05
CA HIS A 571 21.01 -26.47 -12.87
C HIS A 571 20.00 -25.33 -12.85
N SER A 572 20.23 -24.33 -12.00
CA SER A 572 19.36 -23.16 -11.86
C SER A 572 20.17 -21.87 -11.84
N GLN A 573 19.63 -20.85 -12.49
CA GLN A 573 20.18 -19.48 -12.49
C GLN A 573 19.10 -18.46 -12.83
N SER A 574 19.42 -17.16 -12.74
CA SER A 574 18.49 -16.12 -13.15
C SER A 574 18.36 -16.05 -14.67
N LEU A 575 17.21 -15.61 -15.18
CA LEU A 575 17.01 -15.38 -16.62
C LEU A 575 18.04 -14.38 -17.17
N LYS A 576 18.37 -13.34 -16.39
CA LYS A 576 19.39 -12.35 -16.75
C LYS A 576 20.76 -12.98 -16.96
N ASP A 577 21.16 -13.88 -16.07
CA ASP A 577 22.45 -14.58 -16.19
C ASP A 577 22.44 -15.59 -17.34
N TYR A 578 21.28 -16.21 -17.62
CA TYR A 578 21.11 -17.17 -18.71
C TYR A 578 21.22 -16.56 -20.10
N PHE A 579 20.48 -15.48 -20.36
CA PHE A 579 20.62 -14.80 -21.63
C PHE A 579 21.86 -13.90 -21.70
N GLY A 580 22.46 -13.59 -20.54
CA GLY A 580 23.68 -12.79 -20.44
C GLY A 580 23.52 -11.38 -21.01
N LYS A 581 24.60 -10.84 -21.57
CA LYS A 581 24.59 -9.52 -22.24
C LYS A 581 24.05 -9.56 -23.67
N ASP A 582 23.83 -10.76 -24.21
CA ASP A 582 23.50 -10.93 -25.63
C ASP A 582 22.02 -10.61 -25.91
N PHE A 583 21.17 -10.61 -24.89
CA PHE A 583 19.75 -10.26 -24.99
C PHE A 583 19.40 -9.10 -24.03
N PRO A 584 18.79 -8.00 -24.52
CA PRO A 584 18.46 -6.83 -23.71
C PRO A 584 17.18 -7.04 -22.86
N LEU A 585 17.13 -8.10 -22.05
CA LEU A 585 15.93 -8.53 -21.30
C LEU A 585 15.27 -7.38 -20.51
N GLU A 586 16.06 -6.64 -19.74
CA GLU A 586 15.54 -5.55 -18.89
C GLU A 586 14.87 -4.44 -19.70
N LYS A 587 15.46 -4.08 -20.83
CA LYS A 587 14.91 -3.04 -21.72
C LYS A 587 13.56 -3.49 -22.28
N GLU A 588 13.45 -4.73 -22.71
CA GLU A 588 12.23 -5.27 -23.31
C GLU A 588 11.11 -5.47 -22.28
N ILE A 589 11.46 -5.85 -21.03
CA ILE A 589 10.49 -5.91 -19.92
C ILE A 589 9.93 -4.51 -19.62
N ILE A 590 10.78 -3.47 -19.55
CA ILE A 590 10.34 -2.09 -19.33
C ILE A 590 9.42 -1.61 -20.46
N GLU A 591 9.74 -1.96 -21.71
CA GLU A 591 8.92 -1.59 -22.86
C GLU A 591 7.56 -2.30 -22.84
N LYS A 592 7.53 -3.59 -22.48
CA LYS A 592 6.29 -4.35 -22.24
C LYS A 592 5.42 -3.66 -21.19
N GLN A 593 6.00 -3.28 -20.06
CA GLN A 593 5.28 -2.58 -18.98
C GLN A 593 4.68 -1.27 -19.46
N LYS A 594 5.42 -0.45 -20.21
CA LYS A 594 4.89 0.80 -20.79
C LYS A 594 3.72 0.58 -21.74
N ILE A 595 3.79 -0.44 -22.59
CA ILE A 595 2.70 -0.77 -23.52
C ILE A 595 1.47 -1.27 -22.75
N GLU A 596 1.67 -2.07 -21.69
CA GLU A 596 0.60 -2.51 -20.80
C GLU A 596 -0.06 -1.31 -20.10
N GLU A 597 0.72 -0.37 -19.56
CA GLU A 597 0.22 0.87 -18.95
C GLU A 597 -0.60 1.73 -19.93
N GLU A 598 -0.13 1.94 -21.16
CA GLU A 598 -0.88 2.69 -22.19
C GLU A 598 -2.22 2.03 -22.55
N ASN A 599 -2.24 0.70 -22.60
CA ASN A 599 -3.46 -0.06 -22.85
C ASN A 599 -4.43 0.02 -21.66
N ASP A 600 -3.91 -0.02 -20.43
CA ASP A 600 -4.70 0.14 -19.21
C ASP A 600 -5.37 1.53 -19.19
N VAL A 601 -4.68 2.60 -19.58
CA VAL A 601 -5.27 3.96 -19.69
C VAL A 601 -6.41 4.01 -20.70
N LYS A 602 -6.24 3.41 -21.89
CA LYS A 602 -7.31 3.35 -22.90
C LYS A 602 -8.51 2.54 -22.40
N LYS A 603 -8.25 1.43 -21.72
CA LYS A 603 -9.27 0.56 -21.14
C LYS A 603 -10.04 1.27 -20.03
N TYR A 604 -9.36 2.04 -19.18
CA TYR A 604 -9.97 2.87 -18.13
C TYR A 604 -10.99 3.85 -18.69
N GLY A 605 -10.69 4.50 -19.82
CA GLY A 605 -11.63 5.40 -20.50
C GLY A 605 -12.96 4.71 -20.87
N SER A 606 -12.89 3.51 -21.44
CA SER A 606 -14.07 2.73 -21.81
C SER A 606 -14.85 2.23 -20.58
N ILE A 607 -14.14 1.76 -19.55
CA ILE A 607 -14.74 1.33 -18.27
C ILE A 607 -15.49 2.50 -17.63
N LYS A 608 -14.88 3.69 -17.60
CA LYS A 608 -15.47 4.89 -17.01
C LYS A 608 -16.82 5.24 -17.65
N GLU A 609 -16.92 5.22 -18.97
CA GLU A 609 -18.19 5.49 -19.66
C GLU A 609 -19.28 4.46 -19.28
N LYS A 610 -18.94 3.18 -19.20
CA LYS A 610 -19.89 2.12 -18.83
C LYS A 610 -20.35 2.23 -17.39
N VAL A 611 -19.43 2.47 -16.46
CA VAL A 611 -19.74 2.67 -15.04
C VAL A 611 -20.62 3.91 -14.86
N MET A 612 -20.33 4.99 -15.59
CA MET A 612 -21.15 6.21 -15.55
C MET A 612 -22.59 5.99 -16.03
N ASN A 613 -22.78 5.17 -17.06
CA ASN A 613 -24.11 4.82 -17.56
C ASN A 613 -24.91 4.03 -16.53
N GLU A 614 -24.29 3.10 -15.79
CA GLU A 614 -24.97 2.41 -14.68
C GLU A 614 -25.27 3.35 -13.51
N LEU A 615 -24.33 4.22 -13.16
CA LEU A 615 -24.50 5.15 -12.04
C LEU A 615 -25.66 6.12 -12.27
N ARG A 616 -25.86 6.58 -13.51
CA ARG A 616 -27.00 7.45 -13.91
C ARG A 616 -28.36 6.78 -13.78
N LYS A 617 -28.45 5.45 -13.72
CA LYS A 617 -29.72 4.75 -13.48
C LYS A 617 -30.15 4.84 -12.02
N PHE A 618 -29.18 4.99 -11.11
CA PHE A 618 -29.41 4.94 -9.68
C PHE A 618 -29.42 6.34 -9.05
N PHE A 619 -28.43 7.18 -9.42
CA PHE A 619 -28.38 8.56 -8.96
C PHE A 619 -29.05 9.50 -9.94
N ARG A 620 -29.81 10.46 -9.41
CA ARG A 620 -30.33 11.57 -10.20
C ARG A 620 -29.17 12.40 -10.76
N PRO A 621 -29.24 12.87 -12.01
CA PRO A 621 -28.21 13.73 -12.60
C PRO A 621 -27.89 14.97 -11.75
N GLU A 622 -28.91 15.50 -11.07
CA GLU A 622 -28.80 16.62 -10.12
C GLU A 622 -27.75 16.34 -9.04
N LEU A 623 -27.84 15.18 -8.38
CA LEU A 623 -26.94 14.77 -7.30
C LEU A 623 -25.53 14.48 -7.82
N ILE A 624 -25.40 13.82 -8.97
CA ILE A 624 -24.11 13.51 -9.60
C ILE A 624 -23.31 14.80 -9.85
N ASN A 625 -23.97 15.83 -10.37
CA ASN A 625 -23.36 17.11 -10.69
C ASN A 625 -22.99 17.94 -9.43
N ARG A 626 -23.36 17.49 -8.22
CA ARG A 626 -22.97 18.11 -6.95
C ARG A 626 -21.74 17.46 -6.32
N PHE A 627 -21.31 16.29 -6.76
CA PHE A 627 -20.02 15.77 -6.33
C PHE A 627 -18.90 16.54 -7.04
N ASP A 628 -17.78 16.78 -6.34
CA ASP A 628 -16.62 17.41 -6.96
C ASP A 628 -15.96 16.46 -7.95
N GLU A 629 -15.83 15.19 -7.57
CA GLU A 629 -15.21 14.16 -8.40
C GLU A 629 -15.91 12.80 -8.22
N LEU A 630 -16.00 12.06 -9.33
CA LEU A 630 -16.39 10.65 -9.38
C LEU A 630 -15.12 9.83 -9.60
N ILE A 631 -14.80 8.96 -8.64
CA ILE A 631 -13.52 8.26 -8.57
C ILE A 631 -13.78 6.76 -8.75
N ILE A 632 -13.13 6.18 -9.75
CA ILE A 632 -13.19 4.75 -10.04
C ILE A 632 -11.92 4.11 -9.50
N PHE A 633 -12.08 3.12 -8.64
CA PHE A 633 -11.02 2.29 -8.11
C PHE A 633 -10.86 1.06 -8.97
N GLU A 634 -9.60 0.75 -9.27
CA GLU A 634 -9.23 -0.40 -10.07
C GLU A 634 -9.04 -1.65 -9.18
N PRO A 635 -9.44 -2.84 -9.65
CA PRO A 635 -9.03 -4.10 -9.05
C PRO A 635 -7.51 -4.19 -8.87
N LEU A 636 -7.08 -4.69 -7.72
CA LEU A 636 -5.67 -4.84 -7.40
C LEU A 636 -5.06 -6.02 -8.18
N LYS A 637 -3.89 -5.78 -8.79
CA LYS A 637 -3.09 -6.82 -9.46
C LYS A 637 -2.27 -7.61 -8.44
N PHE A 638 -1.73 -8.76 -8.85
CA PHE A 638 -0.87 -9.59 -7.99
C PHE A 638 0.29 -8.80 -7.37
N ILE A 639 0.96 -7.97 -8.18
CA ILE A 639 2.05 -7.12 -7.72
C ILE A 639 1.62 -6.11 -6.63
N HIS A 640 0.42 -5.53 -6.75
CA HIS A 640 -0.09 -4.60 -5.74
C HIS A 640 -0.35 -5.31 -4.40
N MET A 641 -0.79 -6.57 -4.45
CA MET A 641 -1.01 -7.35 -3.23
C MET A 641 0.28 -7.71 -2.50
N ILE A 642 1.36 -8.00 -3.24
CA ILE A 642 2.69 -8.20 -2.64
C ILE A 642 3.05 -6.98 -1.79
N ASP A 643 2.89 -5.78 -2.34
CA ASP A 643 3.22 -4.55 -1.63
C ASP A 643 2.29 -4.30 -0.44
N ILE A 644 1.00 -4.65 -0.54
CA ILE A 644 0.06 -4.59 0.59
C ILE A 644 0.46 -5.57 1.69
N VAL A 645 0.86 -6.80 1.37
CA VAL A 645 1.32 -7.79 2.35
C VAL A 645 2.60 -7.28 3.03
N ARG A 646 3.57 -6.75 2.27
CA ARG A 646 4.79 -6.15 2.84
C ARG A 646 4.45 -5.00 3.79
N LEU A 647 3.50 -4.14 3.42
CA LEU A 647 3.05 -3.03 4.28
C LEU A 647 2.43 -3.55 5.59
N GLN A 648 1.58 -4.58 5.53
CA GLN A 648 0.97 -5.20 6.72
C GLN A 648 2.01 -5.90 7.60
N LEU A 649 2.94 -6.66 7.01
CA LEU A 649 4.03 -7.31 7.74
C LEU A 649 4.96 -6.30 8.41
N LYS A 650 5.18 -5.12 7.82
CA LYS A 650 5.93 -4.02 8.47
C LYS A 650 5.24 -3.54 9.75
N GLY A 651 3.89 -3.52 9.77
CA GLY A 651 3.12 -3.25 10.98
C GLY A 651 3.36 -4.31 12.06
N LEU A 652 3.41 -5.59 11.67
CA LEU A 652 3.76 -6.69 12.58
C LEU A 652 5.21 -6.61 13.07
N THR A 653 6.16 -6.24 12.21
CA THR A 653 7.56 -6.00 12.59
C THR A 653 7.64 -5.03 13.76
N LYS A 654 6.95 -3.88 13.67
CA LYS A 654 6.95 -2.86 14.72
C LYS A 654 6.37 -3.39 16.05
N LEU A 655 5.29 -4.16 15.99
CA LEU A 655 4.68 -4.76 17.19
C LEU A 655 5.60 -5.79 17.88
N LEU A 656 6.40 -6.53 17.11
CA LEU A 656 7.38 -7.48 17.65
C LEU A 656 8.64 -6.77 18.16
N GLU A 657 9.06 -5.69 17.51
CA GLU A 657 10.17 -4.83 17.96
C GLU A 657 9.87 -4.20 19.33
N ASP A 658 8.62 -3.79 19.58
CA ASP A 658 8.17 -3.30 20.89
C ASP A 658 8.28 -4.38 22.01
N GLN A 659 8.44 -5.65 21.63
CA GLN A 659 8.69 -6.78 22.53
C GLN A 659 10.15 -7.28 22.49
N ASP A 660 11.06 -6.49 21.93
CA ASP A 660 12.48 -6.83 21.69
C ASP A 660 12.67 -8.08 20.81
N ILE A 661 11.73 -8.37 19.89
CA ILE A 661 11.82 -9.50 18.96
C ILE A 661 12.00 -8.96 17.54
N GLY A 662 13.08 -9.39 16.87
CA GLY A 662 13.32 -9.05 15.47
C GLY A 662 12.47 -9.92 14.54
N PHE A 663 12.02 -9.36 13.44
CA PHE A 663 11.19 -10.07 12.46
C PHE A 663 11.66 -9.79 11.03
N ILE A 664 12.04 -10.84 10.31
CA ILE A 664 12.46 -10.81 8.90
C ILE A 664 11.63 -11.84 8.13
N PHE A 665 11.28 -11.52 6.89
CA PHE A 665 10.55 -12.41 5.99
C PHE A 665 11.16 -12.39 4.59
N THR A 666 11.10 -13.52 3.89
CA THR A 666 11.57 -13.64 2.50
C THR A 666 10.49 -13.27 1.49
N ASP A 667 10.90 -12.95 0.24
CA ASP A 667 9.94 -12.73 -0.85
C ASP A 667 9.12 -13.99 -1.16
N ALA A 668 9.66 -15.19 -0.96
CA ALA A 668 8.94 -16.44 -1.13
C ALA A 668 7.77 -16.55 -0.15
N ALA A 669 7.98 -16.21 1.13
CA ALA A 669 6.93 -16.16 2.13
C ALA A 669 5.84 -15.13 1.77
N VAL A 670 6.22 -13.94 1.31
CA VAL A 670 5.26 -12.90 0.89
C VAL A 670 4.39 -13.37 -0.28
N LYS A 671 5.00 -13.92 -1.33
CA LYS A 671 4.27 -14.43 -2.50
C LYS A 671 3.29 -15.52 -2.11
N GLU A 672 3.68 -16.41 -1.21
CA GLU A 672 2.82 -17.49 -0.75
C GLU A 672 1.64 -16.99 0.09
N ILE A 673 1.84 -15.98 0.95
CA ILE A 673 0.72 -15.31 1.65
C ILE A 673 -0.27 -14.73 0.65
N VAL A 674 0.22 -14.07 -0.41
CA VAL A 674 -0.64 -13.51 -1.46
C VAL A 674 -1.43 -14.61 -2.17
N ARG A 675 -0.78 -15.71 -2.58
CA ARG A 675 -1.49 -16.84 -3.23
C ARG A 675 -2.61 -17.41 -2.36
N ASN A 676 -2.38 -17.55 -1.05
CA ASN A 676 -3.38 -18.08 -0.12
C ASN A 676 -4.46 -17.07 0.28
N GLY A 677 -4.18 -15.77 0.14
CA GLY A 677 -5.07 -14.68 0.53
C GLY A 677 -5.66 -13.91 -0.65
N PHE A 678 -5.39 -14.31 -1.89
CA PHE A 678 -5.91 -13.65 -3.07
C PHE A 678 -7.35 -14.05 -3.34
N ASP A 679 -8.20 -13.04 -3.49
CA ASP A 679 -9.51 -13.22 -4.04
C ASP A 679 -9.78 -12.13 -5.11
N PRO A 680 -10.01 -12.52 -6.39
CA PRO A 680 -10.30 -11.57 -7.47
C PRO A 680 -11.55 -10.72 -7.21
N ILE A 681 -12.50 -11.22 -6.42
CA ILE A 681 -13.78 -10.57 -6.13
C ILE A 681 -13.64 -9.67 -4.90
N TYR A 682 -12.98 -10.13 -3.84
CA TYR A 682 -12.88 -9.43 -2.56
C TYR A 682 -11.58 -8.62 -2.38
N GLY A 683 -10.68 -8.63 -3.36
CA GLY A 683 -9.43 -7.86 -3.36
C GLY A 683 -8.53 -8.22 -2.18
N ALA A 684 -7.96 -7.20 -1.51
CA ALA A 684 -7.05 -7.39 -0.39
C ALA A 684 -7.72 -7.84 0.93
N ARG A 685 -9.06 -7.97 0.97
CA ARG A 685 -9.81 -8.26 2.20
C ARG A 685 -9.41 -9.58 2.89
N PRO A 686 -9.14 -10.69 2.17
CA PRO A 686 -8.73 -11.94 2.80
C PRO A 686 -7.27 -11.94 3.26
N LEU A 687 -6.42 -11.04 2.74
CA LEU A 687 -4.97 -11.02 3.04
C LEU A 687 -4.69 -10.90 4.55
N ARG A 688 -5.43 -10.04 5.26
CA ARG A 688 -5.27 -9.89 6.71
C ARG A 688 -5.51 -11.21 7.46
N ARG A 689 -6.52 -11.97 7.04
CA ARG A 689 -6.84 -13.28 7.62
C ARG A 689 -5.78 -14.33 7.25
N ALA A 690 -5.24 -14.26 6.04
CA ALA A 690 -4.14 -15.12 5.61
C ALA A 690 -2.88 -14.86 6.44
N ILE A 691 -2.47 -13.59 6.62
CA ILE A 691 -1.35 -13.20 7.48
C ILE A 691 -1.57 -13.67 8.91
N GLN A 692 -2.76 -13.42 9.46
CA GLN A 692 -3.09 -13.86 10.83
C GLN A 692 -2.93 -15.38 10.98
N LYS A 693 -3.51 -16.15 10.05
CA LYS A 693 -3.50 -17.63 10.11
C LYS A 693 -2.10 -18.21 9.87
N LEU A 694 -1.38 -17.71 8.87
CA LEU A 694 -0.14 -18.29 8.37
C LEU A 694 1.10 -17.76 9.08
N ILE A 695 1.04 -16.56 9.67
CA ILE A 695 2.20 -15.86 10.25
C ILE A 695 1.98 -15.54 11.73
N GLU A 696 0.94 -14.76 12.07
CA GLU A 696 0.75 -14.28 13.45
C GLU A 696 0.46 -15.42 14.43
N ASN A 697 -0.41 -16.36 14.05
CA ASN A 697 -0.79 -17.49 14.90
C ASN A 697 0.40 -18.43 15.19
N PRO A 698 1.21 -18.85 14.20
CA PRO A 698 2.45 -19.60 14.46
C PRO A 698 3.44 -18.85 15.36
N ILE A 699 3.69 -17.56 15.10
CA ILE A 699 4.60 -16.75 15.93
C ILE A 699 4.09 -16.66 17.37
N SER A 700 2.79 -16.41 17.55
CA SER A 700 2.16 -16.38 18.88
C SER A 700 2.34 -17.71 19.62
N THR A 701 2.20 -18.83 18.91
CA THR A 701 2.41 -20.17 19.48
C THR A 701 3.86 -20.37 19.90
N LEU A 702 4.84 -19.97 19.07
CA LEU A 702 6.26 -20.05 19.40
C LEU A 702 6.65 -19.21 20.62
N ILE A 703 6.02 -18.05 20.81
CA ILE A 703 6.19 -17.20 21.98
C ILE A 703 5.60 -17.88 23.23
N ILE A 704 4.37 -18.39 23.14
CA ILE A 704 3.68 -19.07 24.26
C ILE A 704 4.44 -20.34 24.71
N GLU A 705 4.98 -21.09 23.76
CA GLU A 705 5.81 -22.28 24.03
C GLU A 705 7.21 -21.93 24.57
N GLY A 706 7.58 -20.65 24.62
CA GLY A 706 8.88 -20.18 25.10
C GLY A 706 10.06 -20.47 24.16
N LYS A 707 9.78 -20.83 22.90
CA LYS A 707 10.79 -21.08 21.85
C LYS A 707 11.39 -19.78 21.31
N VAL A 708 10.64 -18.67 21.38
CA VAL A 708 11.09 -17.31 21.07
C VAL A 708 11.16 -16.50 22.37
N LYS A 709 12.26 -15.78 22.56
CA LYS A 709 12.49 -14.90 23.72
C LYS A 709 12.88 -13.49 23.27
N PRO A 710 12.71 -12.47 24.14
CA PRO A 710 13.29 -11.15 23.92
C PRO A 710 14.79 -11.24 23.54
N GLY A 711 15.20 -10.48 22.53
CA GLY A 711 16.52 -10.54 21.92
C GLY A 711 16.68 -11.64 20.87
N ASN A 712 15.60 -12.28 20.41
CA ASN A 712 15.64 -13.23 19.29
C ASN A 712 15.12 -12.58 18.00
N GLN A 713 15.55 -13.12 16.87
CA GLN A 713 15.10 -12.73 15.53
C GLN A 713 14.43 -13.92 14.87
N ILE A 714 13.20 -13.71 14.38
CA ILE A 714 12.43 -14.69 13.63
C ILE A 714 12.63 -14.41 12.13
N LEU A 715 13.14 -15.37 11.39
CA LEU A 715 13.16 -15.39 9.93
C LEU A 715 12.08 -16.33 9.41
N VAL A 716 11.12 -15.78 8.66
CA VAL A 716 10.07 -16.54 8.00
C VAL A 716 10.40 -16.76 6.53
N ASP A 717 10.37 -18.02 6.11
CA ASP A 717 10.57 -18.44 4.71
C ASP A 717 9.49 -19.43 4.27
N PHE A 718 9.41 -19.69 2.96
CA PHE A 718 8.56 -20.72 2.38
C PHE A 718 9.41 -21.69 1.55
N ASP A 719 9.45 -22.97 1.94
CA ASP A 719 10.32 -23.98 1.34
C ASP A 719 9.75 -24.65 0.08
N GLY A 720 8.54 -24.26 -0.32
CA GLY A 720 7.79 -24.86 -1.42
C GLY A 720 6.66 -25.80 -0.95
N THR A 721 6.71 -26.25 0.30
CA THR A 721 5.68 -27.12 0.92
C THR A 721 5.01 -26.48 2.13
N GLY A 722 5.73 -25.65 2.89
CA GLY A 722 5.21 -25.00 4.09
C GLY A 722 6.03 -23.78 4.52
N PHE A 723 5.47 -23.03 5.47
CA PHE A 723 6.18 -21.91 6.10
C PHE A 723 7.16 -22.43 7.15
N VAL A 724 8.39 -21.94 7.09
CA VAL A 724 9.48 -22.27 8.00
C VAL A 724 9.80 -21.04 8.86
N PHE A 725 9.86 -21.25 10.18
CA PHE A 725 10.14 -20.19 11.17
C PHE A 725 11.48 -20.47 11.85
N ASN A 726 12.53 -19.77 11.42
CA ASN A 726 13.87 -19.90 12.00
C ASN A 726 14.08 -18.85 13.08
N VAL A 727 14.47 -19.27 14.28
CA VAL A 727 14.71 -18.38 15.42
C VAL A 727 16.21 -18.29 15.68
N GLU A 728 16.78 -17.09 15.50
CA GLU A 728 18.19 -16.79 15.78
C GLU A 728 18.32 -15.90 17.02
N ARG A 729 19.42 -16.02 17.77
CA ARG A 729 19.74 -15.07 18.85
C ARG A 729 20.38 -13.82 18.26
N MET A 730 19.94 -12.63 18.67
CA MET A 730 20.67 -11.40 18.37
C MET A 730 21.91 -11.32 19.26
N GLU A 731 23.09 -11.21 18.65
CA GLU A 731 24.29 -10.77 19.36
C GLU A 731 24.29 -9.25 19.41
N ALA A 732 24.29 -8.68 20.63
CA ALA A 732 24.32 -7.24 20.82
C ALA A 732 25.71 -6.68 20.46
N VAL A 733 25.79 -5.81 19.46
CA VAL A 733 26.97 -4.98 19.21
C VAL A 733 26.96 -3.80 20.20
N SER A 734 28.10 -3.51 20.83
CA SER A 734 28.20 -2.53 21.90
C SER A 734 27.86 -1.10 21.44
N ALA A 735 27.27 -0.30 22.33
CA ALA A 735 26.78 1.05 22.04
C ALA A 735 27.87 2.08 21.66
N GLN A 736 29.16 1.72 21.75
CA GLN A 736 30.28 2.62 21.40
C GLN A 736 30.49 2.81 19.90
N ASP A 737 29.89 1.94 19.06
CA ASP A 737 30.06 2.01 17.60
C ASP A 737 28.89 2.69 16.86
N LYS A 738 27.89 3.25 17.55
CA LYS A 738 26.76 3.95 16.92
C LYS A 738 27.17 5.33 16.39
N GLN A 739 27.99 5.39 15.34
CA GLN A 739 28.00 6.53 14.43
C GLN A 739 26.92 6.29 13.36
N VAL A 740 25.83 7.05 13.42
CA VAL A 740 24.84 7.04 12.34
C VAL A 740 25.46 7.78 11.14
N VAL A 741 25.90 7.03 10.15
CA VAL A 741 26.22 7.56 8.83
C VAL A 741 25.34 6.81 7.84
N ASP A 742 24.29 7.47 7.34
CA ASP A 742 23.40 6.94 6.30
C ASP A 742 24.17 6.83 4.97
N VAL A 743 25.00 5.80 4.82
CA VAL A 743 25.68 5.50 3.57
C VAL A 743 24.92 4.40 2.85
N LYS A 744 24.31 4.74 1.72
CA LYS A 744 23.83 3.73 0.77
C LYS A 744 25.05 3.03 0.18
N LYS A 745 25.12 1.71 0.34
CA LYS A 745 26.15 0.89 -0.28
C LYS A 745 25.53 -0.23 -1.07
N GLU A 746 26.23 -0.64 -2.12
CA GLU A 746 25.85 -1.73 -2.99
C GLU A 746 26.58 -3.01 -2.57
N PHE A 747 25.82 -4.08 -2.39
CA PHE A 747 26.34 -5.38 -1.99
C PHE A 747 26.01 -6.43 -3.04
N LYS A 748 26.97 -7.32 -3.30
CA LYS A 748 26.77 -8.55 -4.05
C LYS A 748 26.87 -9.73 -3.08
N CYS A 749 25.85 -10.55 -3.02
CA CYS A 749 25.92 -11.75 -2.19
C CYS A 749 26.78 -12.84 -2.83
N GLU A 750 27.67 -13.45 -2.06
CA GLU A 750 28.51 -14.56 -2.52
C GLU A 750 27.71 -15.85 -2.72
N LYS A 751 26.62 -16.02 -1.98
CA LYS A 751 25.75 -17.21 -2.03
C LYS A 751 24.69 -17.16 -3.14
N CYS A 752 23.99 -16.03 -3.26
CA CYS A 752 22.83 -15.84 -4.14
C CYS A 752 23.16 -14.99 -5.39
N ALA A 753 24.39 -14.46 -5.51
CA ALA A 753 24.83 -13.48 -6.52
C ALA A 753 24.01 -12.17 -6.59
N ASN A 754 22.96 -12.02 -5.78
CA ASN A 754 22.06 -10.86 -5.76
C ASN A 754 22.83 -9.58 -5.47
N GLN A 755 22.65 -8.58 -6.33
CA GLN A 755 23.12 -7.23 -6.09
C GLN A 755 21.98 -6.37 -5.57
N PHE A 756 22.19 -5.72 -4.44
CA PHE A 756 21.17 -4.86 -3.84
C PHE A 756 21.83 -3.68 -3.14
N MET A 757 21.16 -2.53 -3.20
CA MET A 757 21.52 -1.37 -2.40
C MET A 757 20.73 -1.39 -1.09
N THR A 758 21.44 -1.20 0.01
CA THR A 758 20.80 -0.99 1.31
C THR A 758 21.43 0.20 2.02
N LEU A 759 20.67 0.81 2.91
CA LEU A 759 21.20 1.77 3.86
C LEU A 759 21.99 0.99 4.92
N ILE A 760 23.29 1.26 5.01
CA ILE A 760 24.09 0.73 6.11
C ILE A 760 23.92 1.67 7.28
N LEU A 761 23.31 1.19 8.36
CA LEU A 761 23.54 1.74 9.69
C LEU A 761 24.88 1.16 10.16
N ALA A 762 25.74 1.95 10.81
CA ALA A 762 27.15 1.57 11.01
C ALA A 762 27.41 0.25 11.77
N ASN A 763 26.39 -0.46 12.26
CA ASN A 763 26.49 -1.79 12.86
C ASN A 763 25.35 -2.74 12.47
N SER A 764 24.67 -2.53 11.34
CA SER A 764 23.64 -3.45 10.87
C SER A 764 24.27 -4.69 10.24
N THR A 765 23.76 -5.87 10.59
CA THR A 765 24.10 -7.10 9.86
C THR A 765 23.36 -7.04 8.53
N VAL A 766 24.06 -6.63 7.47
CA VAL A 766 23.49 -6.66 6.13
C VAL A 766 23.37 -8.12 5.68
N VAL A 767 22.17 -8.52 5.27
CA VAL A 767 21.87 -9.87 4.76
C VAL A 767 21.38 -9.79 3.32
N CYS A 768 21.68 -10.79 2.48
CA CYS A 768 21.14 -10.86 1.11
C CYS A 768 19.61 -10.80 1.17
N SER A 769 19.01 -9.74 0.61
CA SER A 769 17.54 -9.61 0.53
C SER A 769 16.85 -10.79 -0.17
N LYS A 770 17.59 -11.52 -1.00
CA LYS A 770 17.11 -12.69 -1.75
C LYS A 770 17.31 -14.05 -1.03
N CYS A 771 18.27 -14.20 -0.10
CA CYS A 771 18.58 -15.51 0.50
C CYS A 771 18.99 -15.50 1.98
N GLY A 772 18.97 -14.35 2.64
CA GLY A 772 19.34 -14.18 4.06
C GLY A 772 20.83 -14.36 4.37
N SER A 773 21.70 -14.65 3.39
CA SER A 773 23.13 -14.87 3.65
C SER A 773 23.82 -13.60 4.15
N LYS A 774 24.67 -13.76 5.18
CA LYS A 774 25.60 -12.73 5.70
C LYS A 774 26.88 -12.61 4.85
N GLN A 775 27.10 -13.53 3.90
CA GLN A 775 28.26 -13.52 2.99
C GLN A 775 28.01 -12.55 1.84
N LEU A 776 28.36 -11.28 2.06
CA LEU A 776 28.17 -10.18 1.11
C LEU A 776 29.50 -9.52 0.80
N GLN A 777 29.74 -9.30 -0.49
CA GLN A 777 30.84 -8.52 -1.01
C GLN A 777 30.36 -7.11 -1.32
N GLU A 778 30.90 -6.10 -0.64
CA GLU A 778 30.67 -4.70 -0.98
C GLU A 778 31.23 -4.41 -2.37
N VAL A 779 30.38 -3.93 -3.29
CA VAL A 779 30.82 -3.51 -4.61
C VAL A 779 31.43 -2.12 -4.45
N LYS A 780 32.76 -2.07 -4.27
CA LYS A 780 33.49 -0.81 -4.27
C LYS A 780 33.38 -0.19 -5.66
N GLU A 781 32.73 0.97 -5.77
CA GLU A 781 32.94 1.83 -6.94
C GLU A 781 34.46 2.10 -7.04
N GLU A 782 35.09 1.65 -8.12
CA GLU A 782 36.33 2.26 -8.57
C GLU A 782 36.00 3.73 -8.84
N LYS A 783 36.28 4.59 -7.86
CA LYS A 783 36.44 6.02 -8.09
C LYS A 783 37.58 6.16 -9.11
N LYS A 784 37.24 6.14 -10.40
CA LYS A 784 38.04 6.83 -11.41
C LYS A 784 38.14 8.27 -10.92
N ASP A 785 39.34 8.66 -10.53
CA ASP A 785 39.71 9.99 -10.07
C ASP A 785 39.10 11.08 -10.97
N LYS A 786 37.92 11.55 -10.59
CA LYS A 786 37.32 12.81 -11.05
C LYS A 786 37.83 13.99 -10.21
N ILE A 787 39.04 13.87 -9.67
CA ILE A 787 39.77 14.97 -9.01
C ILE A 787 40.79 15.61 -9.97
N GLY A 788 41.19 14.91 -11.05
CA GLY A 788 42.06 15.48 -12.09
C GLY A 788 41.36 16.37 -13.13
N LYS A 789 40.05 16.17 -13.39
CA LYS A 789 39.31 16.90 -14.45
C LYS A 789 38.52 18.13 -13.97
N ARG A 790 38.53 18.44 -12.67
CA ARG A 790 37.90 19.65 -12.13
C ARG A 790 38.88 20.83 -12.08
N LYS A 791 40.17 20.57 -11.84
CA LYS A 791 41.22 21.60 -11.90
C LYS A 791 41.52 22.11 -13.32
N GLU A 792 41.41 21.26 -14.34
CA GLU A 792 41.56 21.71 -15.74
C GLU A 792 40.34 22.50 -16.27
N LYS A 793 39.16 22.40 -15.64
CA LYS A 793 37.98 23.18 -16.07
C LYS A 793 37.88 24.54 -15.37
N GLU A 794 38.35 24.64 -14.12
CA GLU A 794 38.40 25.92 -13.40
C GLU A 794 39.53 26.83 -13.93
N GLU A 795 40.68 26.28 -14.37
CA GLU A 795 41.75 27.08 -15.01
C GLU A 795 41.42 27.55 -16.45
N ILE A 796 40.42 26.96 -17.12
CA ILE A 796 39.96 27.37 -18.46
C ILE A 796 38.82 28.41 -18.37
N GLU A 797 38.03 28.41 -17.30
CA GLU A 797 36.98 29.42 -17.06
C GLU A 797 37.50 30.73 -16.42
N GLU A 798 38.65 30.72 -15.73
CA GLU A 798 39.31 31.96 -15.28
C GLU A 798 40.11 32.67 -16.38
N LYS A 799 40.72 31.93 -17.32
CA LYS A 799 41.42 32.54 -18.47
C LYS A 799 40.50 33.08 -19.57
N SER A 800 39.21 32.77 -19.55
CA SER A 800 38.21 33.30 -20.49
C SER A 800 37.44 34.52 -19.96
N LYS A 801 37.66 34.92 -18.70
CA LYS A 801 37.04 36.13 -18.10
C LYS A 801 37.98 37.34 -17.94
N GLU A 802 39.28 37.18 -18.19
CA GLU A 802 40.25 38.30 -18.25
C GLU A 802 40.50 38.83 -19.69
N GLY A 803 39.92 38.20 -20.72
CA GLY A 803 40.10 38.60 -22.13
C GLY A 803 39.04 39.54 -22.71
N ASP A 804 37.98 39.89 -21.97
CA ASP A 804 36.80 40.60 -22.52
C ASP A 804 36.51 41.95 -21.83
N ARG A 805 37.54 42.59 -21.27
CA ARG A 805 37.50 43.96 -20.71
C ARG A 805 38.56 44.88 -21.29
N GLY A 806 38.70 44.87 -22.62
CA GLY A 806 39.60 45.78 -23.31
C GLY A 806 39.31 45.84 -24.79
N GLU A 807 38.20 46.48 -25.18
CA GLU A 807 38.02 47.25 -26.42
C GLU A 807 36.54 47.54 -26.67
N LYS A 808 36.12 48.78 -26.39
CA LYS A 808 35.17 49.59 -27.19
C LYS A 808 34.79 50.85 -26.41
N GLY A 809 35.76 51.76 -26.34
CA GLY A 809 35.45 53.18 -26.39
C GLY A 809 35.47 53.62 -27.84
N GLY A 810 34.51 54.43 -28.28
CA GLY A 810 34.65 55.21 -29.51
C GLY A 810 33.40 55.34 -30.37
N MET A 811 32.86 56.56 -30.35
CA MET A 811 32.15 57.28 -31.42
C MET A 811 30.67 56.97 -31.70
N GLY A 812 29.89 58.06 -31.70
CA GLY A 812 28.70 58.24 -32.54
C GLY A 812 27.45 58.59 -31.77
#